data_AF-A0A923PTX7-F1
#
_entry.id   AF-A0A923PTX7-F1
#
_cell.length_a   1.000
_cell.length_b   1.000
_cell.length_c   1.000
_cell.angle_alpha   90.00
_cell.angle_beta   90.00
_cell.angle_gamma   90.00
#
_symmetry.space_group_name_H-M   'P 1'
#
loop_
_entity.id
_entity.type
_entity.pdbx_description
1 polymer ?
#
loop_
_entity_poly.entity_id
_entity_poly.type
_entity_poly.pdbx_seq_one_letter_code
_entity_poly.pdbx_strand_id
1 'polypeptide(L)'
;MKSLLSLPTLLAAALLSVVVLIPFLPLAAPKNALFHFEVTATSSSDGLAQLFFDIGRGINEADSSRANLVAGRATQKLSFDLPAGNYRSFRFDPIDREATLTFRDAVIRSPDGRIVRRFKPSEVQSQQQIATLSALGEQLEVVTTPRAFDPILSIPLATPIALLPSIGEDIRFIAVRFVPIFAALLGLVGLIHRSLDRVRQSWNWLAIRPARAVALCALLAVAASSYPVIFLGKSIVSPNNGTILLYEDQLTLPGYRERAVANTAGADIGAIMWAHIPLSMLEHDALLRDHEMPLWNRYNSAGTVLLGQGQSMFGDPLHFFVIVADGAAWAWDIKYIAAKWLLACGLGLCVLLVTRHLPAALLVAFAADFVGFFPFRVNHPAVFSFCYAPWVLYCWLRIATAPRWTGAARWSAGLLLANWTLMNSGTVKEAYMLLLTLNSAGACALLFASISSRERLLRFGLAGWAGVIFVSLSAPIWVTFLDALKASYTGYNVVTAFQVQPSLVLGFFDEILLRPFWVNETVYNPSANFLLLTGVLAFLVYLRVVIENRIALGLALAALMPLSIVFGLIPPLWIIKVPFLGNVAHIDNSFGTGLIQIVIVLAGIGFATASTRLARPEGETDIGFATLLLFGLVFPYVAFGQTVQRSTFSYLHWGESIPYSPFVWGSLAALIAAALGFMLVMRRLLTHGPSAHLLLFASTCVIIMLWRHGWHSGTGFEGRVVTPMVRVDFHGESPAITALRADQKGEPSRAVGFQGNLFPGWNDVYRLEGLNGPDALINPHYRELIEACAFVRIWDWRLYQEFATFAPLRPFYDFLNVRHYLDYKSNQGLLGAQLSPVLMADLDVYRSETAWPRAFFTDRLATYETPKEFAKQIATGDGRPFAAMQASDPARRPDLPTTLAPRTVTSARNYRLTANTTAFDIDANGPGVAVLTEAWLARDFRVTLDGERVSYLRVNHAFKGVAIPTAGRHHLEFTYRPRRFSLALSLFGLGLVLLGATTWGVRRLEKRNSQLPVSPANVSR
;
A
#
# COMPACT_ATOMS: atom_id res chain seq x y z
N MET A 1 22.14 -7.17 -45.42
CA MET A 1 21.86 -8.58 -45.02
C MET A 1 23.04 -9.25 -44.30
N LYS A 2 24.31 -9.10 -44.76
CA LYS A 2 25.48 -9.76 -44.12
C LYS A 2 25.67 -9.49 -42.61
N SER A 3 25.32 -8.30 -42.09
CA SER A 3 25.45 -8.03 -40.64
C SER A 3 24.27 -8.52 -39.78
N LEU A 4 23.11 -8.82 -40.40
CA LEU A 4 21.92 -9.26 -39.67
C LEU A 4 22.02 -10.72 -39.24
N LEU A 5 22.63 -11.54 -40.11
CA LEU A 5 22.84 -12.97 -39.92
C LEU A 5 24.26 -13.28 -39.42
N SER A 6 24.98 -12.29 -38.89
CA SER A 6 26.29 -12.55 -38.29
C SER A 6 26.13 -13.45 -37.06
N LEU A 7 27.03 -14.41 -36.88
CA LEU A 7 27.02 -15.32 -35.73
C LEU A 7 26.84 -14.60 -34.37
N PRO A 8 27.50 -13.46 -34.08
CA PRO A 8 27.29 -12.74 -32.83
C PRO A 8 25.86 -12.21 -32.63
N THR A 9 25.23 -11.72 -33.70
CA THR A 9 23.83 -11.24 -33.67
C THR A 9 22.86 -12.39 -33.45
N LEU A 10 23.08 -13.53 -34.12
CA LEU A 10 22.28 -14.74 -33.92
C LEU A 10 22.40 -15.25 -32.47
N LEU A 11 23.62 -15.31 -31.93
CA LEU A 11 23.85 -15.73 -30.54
C LEU A 11 23.23 -14.76 -29.52
N ALA A 12 23.36 -13.44 -29.73
CA ALA A 12 22.78 -12.45 -28.83
C ALA A 12 21.23 -12.49 -28.87
N ALA A 13 20.63 -12.63 -30.06
CA ALA A 13 19.19 -12.80 -30.19
C ALA A 13 18.71 -14.12 -29.57
N ALA A 14 19.48 -15.20 -29.70
CA ALA A 14 19.16 -16.48 -29.07
C ALA A 14 19.20 -16.37 -27.54
N LEU A 15 20.25 -15.77 -26.99
CA LEU A 15 20.37 -15.53 -25.56
C LEU A 15 19.20 -14.70 -25.01
N LEU A 16 18.86 -13.59 -25.67
CA LEU A 16 17.73 -12.77 -25.27
C LEU A 16 16.40 -13.53 -25.38
N SER A 17 16.24 -14.39 -26.39
CA SER A 17 15.05 -15.24 -26.53
C SER A 17 14.92 -16.21 -25.36
N VAL A 18 16.02 -16.83 -24.93
CA VAL A 18 16.02 -17.68 -23.72
C VAL A 18 15.64 -16.86 -22.50
N VAL A 19 16.23 -15.68 -22.31
CA VAL A 19 15.94 -14.82 -21.14
C VAL A 19 14.48 -14.38 -21.09
N VAL A 20 13.88 -14.02 -22.22
CA VAL A 20 12.45 -13.67 -22.32
C VAL A 20 11.57 -14.89 -22.01
N LEU A 21 12.05 -16.10 -22.32
CA LEU A 21 11.33 -17.34 -22.06
C LEU A 21 11.41 -17.84 -20.63
N ILE A 22 12.51 -17.57 -19.90
CA ILE A 22 12.74 -18.05 -18.53
C ILE A 22 11.51 -17.80 -17.65
N PRO A 23 10.98 -16.56 -17.59
CA PRO A 23 9.57 -16.29 -17.76
C PRO A 23 8.61 -17.39 -17.36
N PHE A 24 8.29 -18.08 -18.43
CA PHE A 24 7.15 -18.90 -18.62
C PHE A 24 7.51 -20.38 -18.52
N LEU A 25 8.76 -20.71 -18.19
CA LEU A 25 9.18 -22.11 -18.05
C LEU A 25 8.40 -22.75 -16.89
N PRO A 26 7.90 -23.98 -17.05
CA PRO A 26 7.27 -24.70 -15.94
C PRO A 26 8.16 -24.76 -14.70
N LEU A 27 9.46 -25.04 -14.86
CA LEU A 27 10.46 -25.00 -13.77
C LEU A 27 10.60 -23.65 -13.03
N ALA A 28 10.21 -22.55 -13.68
CA ALA A 28 10.22 -21.20 -13.12
C ALA A 28 8.94 -20.89 -12.32
N ALA A 29 7.87 -21.66 -12.53
CA ALA A 29 6.62 -21.52 -11.79
C ALA A 29 6.87 -21.60 -10.28
N PRO A 30 6.11 -20.82 -9.47
CA PRO A 30 6.16 -20.96 -8.02
C PRO A 30 5.98 -22.45 -7.67
N LYS A 31 6.77 -22.95 -6.70
CA LYS A 31 6.75 -24.36 -6.28
C LYS A 31 5.33 -24.91 -6.07
N ASN A 32 4.36 -24.04 -5.76
CA ASN A 32 3.02 -24.36 -5.27
C ASN A 32 1.98 -24.69 -6.34
N ALA A 33 2.21 -24.45 -7.64
CA ALA A 33 1.18 -24.64 -8.67
C ALA A 33 1.70 -25.32 -9.95
N LEU A 34 2.37 -26.46 -9.79
CA LEU A 34 2.87 -27.24 -10.93
C LEU A 34 1.92 -28.35 -11.35
N PHE A 35 1.10 -28.87 -10.44
CA PHE A 35 0.17 -29.94 -10.74
C PHE A 35 -1.21 -29.56 -10.23
N HIS A 36 -2.25 -30.17 -10.78
CA HIS A 36 -3.62 -29.95 -10.30
C HIS A 36 -4.27 -31.28 -9.98
N PHE A 37 -4.78 -31.43 -8.77
CA PHE A 37 -5.78 -32.46 -8.48
C PHE A 37 -7.13 -31.95 -8.95
N GLU A 38 -7.73 -32.65 -9.89
CA GLU A 38 -9.02 -32.30 -10.46
C GLU A 38 -10.04 -33.38 -10.12
N VAL A 39 -11.25 -32.97 -9.74
CA VAL A 39 -12.38 -33.88 -9.53
C VAL A 39 -13.65 -33.20 -10.04
N THR A 40 -14.47 -33.95 -10.76
CA THR A 40 -15.78 -33.45 -11.19
C THR A 40 -16.80 -33.80 -10.11
N ALA A 41 -17.55 -32.79 -9.66
CA ALA A 41 -18.48 -32.91 -8.55
C ALA A 41 -19.89 -32.42 -8.93
N THR A 42 -20.92 -32.98 -8.30
CA THR A 42 -22.24 -32.36 -8.13
C THR A 42 -22.57 -32.29 -6.65
N SER A 43 -23.35 -31.28 -6.26
CA SER A 43 -23.71 -31.06 -4.86
C SER A 43 -25.17 -30.67 -4.72
N SER A 44 -25.79 -31.12 -3.63
CA SER A 44 -27.12 -30.67 -3.20
C SER A 44 -27.09 -29.34 -2.44
N SER A 45 -25.93 -28.92 -1.94
CA SER A 45 -25.74 -27.69 -1.16
C SER A 45 -24.53 -26.88 -1.66
N ASP A 46 -24.59 -25.55 -1.49
CA ASP A 46 -23.43 -24.68 -1.66
C ASP A 46 -22.44 -24.97 -0.53
N GLY A 47 -21.13 -24.97 -0.79
CA GLY A 47 -20.13 -25.12 0.26
C GLY A 47 -18.69 -25.01 -0.23
N LEU A 48 -17.75 -25.28 0.66
CA LEU A 48 -16.32 -25.21 0.38
C LEU A 48 -15.71 -26.62 0.43
N ALA A 49 -15.03 -27.03 -0.64
CA ALA A 49 -14.21 -28.24 -0.67
C ALA A 49 -12.74 -27.90 -0.44
N GLN A 50 -12.00 -28.75 0.27
CA GLN A 50 -10.58 -28.54 0.57
C GLN A 50 -9.80 -29.84 0.39
N LEU A 51 -8.64 -29.76 -0.25
CA LEU A 51 -7.70 -30.86 -0.39
C LEU A 51 -6.45 -30.56 0.41
N PHE A 52 -6.15 -31.40 1.39
CA PHE A 52 -4.92 -31.40 2.16
C PHE A 52 -3.95 -32.47 1.61
N PHE A 53 -2.66 -32.19 1.68
CA PHE A 53 -1.63 -33.08 1.18
C PHE A 53 -0.45 -33.20 2.14
N ASP A 54 0.04 -34.43 2.35
CA ASP A 54 1.22 -34.70 3.18
C ASP A 54 2.49 -34.83 2.32
N ILE A 55 3.37 -33.83 2.43
CA ILE A 55 4.68 -33.80 1.77
C ILE A 55 5.84 -34.22 2.71
N GLY A 56 5.52 -34.92 3.80
CA GLY A 56 6.48 -35.41 4.80
C GLY A 56 6.47 -34.62 6.12
N ARG A 57 5.56 -33.66 6.28
CA ARG A 57 5.36 -32.85 7.48
C ARG A 57 4.03 -33.15 8.20
N GLY A 58 3.26 -34.12 7.70
CA GLY A 58 1.90 -34.39 8.15
C GLY A 58 0.88 -33.43 7.53
N ILE A 59 -0.40 -33.78 7.68
CA ILE A 59 -1.53 -32.97 7.20
C ILE A 59 -1.64 -31.68 8.03
N ASN A 60 -1.58 -30.53 7.36
CA ASN A 60 -1.65 -29.22 7.99
C ASN A 60 -2.29 -28.17 7.06
N GLU A 61 -2.73 -27.03 7.61
CA GLU A 61 -3.45 -25.99 6.86
C GLU A 61 -2.62 -25.33 5.77
N ALA A 62 -1.30 -25.18 5.98
CA ALA A 62 -0.41 -24.54 5.02
C ALA A 62 -0.19 -25.40 3.75
N ASP A 63 -0.36 -26.72 3.88
CA ASP A 63 -0.25 -27.71 2.80
C ASP A 63 -1.66 -28.15 2.35
N SER A 64 -2.47 -27.18 1.91
CA SER A 64 -3.82 -27.43 1.41
C SER A 64 -4.22 -26.48 0.27
N SER A 65 -5.25 -26.87 -0.49
CA SER A 65 -5.86 -26.08 -1.56
C SER A 65 -7.38 -26.16 -1.45
N ARG A 66 -8.10 -25.09 -1.83
CA ARG A 66 -9.55 -24.93 -1.63
C ARG A 66 -10.26 -24.66 -2.94
N ALA A 67 -11.48 -25.18 -3.09
CA ALA A 67 -12.35 -24.92 -4.22
C ALA A 67 -13.81 -24.77 -3.77
N ASN A 68 -14.49 -23.73 -4.26
CA ASN A 68 -15.92 -23.55 -3.99
C ASN A 68 -16.77 -24.54 -4.77
N LEU A 69 -17.80 -25.06 -4.13
CA LEU A 69 -18.76 -26.01 -4.67
C LEU A 69 -20.15 -25.37 -4.67
N VAL A 70 -20.78 -25.25 -5.84
CA VAL A 70 -22.13 -24.66 -5.98
C VAL A 70 -23.19 -25.77 -5.99
N ALA A 71 -24.32 -25.54 -5.34
CA ALA A 71 -25.48 -26.43 -5.36
C ALA A 71 -26.09 -26.49 -6.77
N GLY A 72 -26.41 -27.70 -7.21
CA GLY A 72 -27.17 -27.89 -8.44
C GLY A 72 -26.92 -29.24 -9.10
N ARG A 73 -27.72 -29.49 -10.14
CA ARG A 73 -27.60 -30.69 -10.97
C ARG A 73 -26.49 -30.59 -12.03
N ALA A 74 -25.92 -29.40 -12.21
CA ALA A 74 -24.81 -29.19 -13.14
C ALA A 74 -23.51 -29.76 -12.53
N THR A 75 -22.82 -30.60 -13.30
CA THR A 75 -21.47 -31.04 -12.96
C THR A 75 -20.51 -29.87 -12.99
N GLN A 76 -19.71 -29.70 -11.94
CA GLN A 76 -18.65 -28.70 -11.86
C GLN A 76 -17.31 -29.37 -11.67
N LYS A 77 -16.27 -28.81 -12.28
CA LYS A 77 -14.90 -29.32 -12.17
C LYS A 77 -14.18 -28.56 -11.07
N LEU A 78 -13.88 -29.23 -9.97
CA LEU A 78 -13.01 -28.72 -8.92
C LEU A 78 -11.57 -28.96 -9.31
N SER A 79 -10.71 -27.98 -9.05
CA SER A 79 -9.28 -28.05 -9.31
C SER A 79 -8.54 -27.50 -8.09
N PHE A 80 -7.56 -28.27 -7.62
CA PHE A 80 -6.79 -28.01 -6.41
C PHE A 80 -5.31 -28.00 -6.78
N ASP A 81 -4.61 -26.93 -6.43
CA ASP A 81 -3.19 -26.75 -6.75
C ASP A 81 -2.32 -27.68 -5.92
N LEU A 82 -1.41 -28.37 -6.59
CA LEU A 82 -0.43 -29.28 -6.00
C LEU A 82 1.00 -28.84 -6.34
N PRO A 83 1.85 -28.58 -5.34
CA PRO A 83 3.28 -28.35 -5.58
C PRO A 83 4.01 -29.55 -6.22
N ALA A 84 5.18 -29.30 -6.83
CA ALA A 84 6.10 -30.41 -7.09
C ALA A 84 6.67 -30.95 -5.78
N GLY A 85 6.65 -32.26 -5.59
CA GLY A 85 7.03 -32.88 -4.33
C GLY A 85 6.71 -34.37 -4.25
N ASN A 86 7.06 -34.97 -3.11
CA ASN A 86 6.77 -36.36 -2.82
C ASN A 86 5.58 -36.42 -1.86
N TYR A 87 4.45 -36.92 -2.35
CA TYR A 87 3.19 -36.97 -1.63
C TYR A 87 3.02 -38.33 -0.96
N ARG A 88 2.71 -38.34 0.34
CA ARG A 88 2.52 -39.55 1.14
C ARG A 88 1.05 -39.91 1.34
N SER A 89 0.18 -38.91 1.44
CA SER A 89 -1.27 -39.10 1.56
C SER A 89 -2.02 -37.83 1.18
N PHE A 90 -3.30 -37.96 0.86
CA PHE A 90 -4.22 -36.84 0.73
C PHE A 90 -5.39 -37.00 1.70
N ARG A 91 -5.83 -35.88 2.28
CA ARG A 91 -7.11 -35.75 2.98
C ARG A 91 -7.99 -34.84 2.11
N PHE A 92 -9.18 -35.30 1.76
CA PHE A 92 -10.12 -34.54 0.95
C PHE A 92 -11.38 -34.25 1.76
N ASP A 93 -11.64 -32.97 1.99
CA ASP A 93 -12.82 -32.48 2.69
C ASP A 93 -13.82 -32.09 1.60
N PRO A 94 -14.83 -32.93 1.32
CA PRO A 94 -15.66 -32.79 0.13
C PRO A 94 -16.58 -31.55 0.16
N ILE A 95 -16.93 -31.09 1.37
CA ILE A 95 -17.75 -29.90 1.64
C ILE A 95 -17.62 -29.55 3.14
N ASP A 96 -18.00 -28.34 3.54
CA ASP A 96 -17.96 -27.82 4.92
C ASP A 96 -19.30 -27.95 5.69
N ARG A 97 -20.29 -28.68 5.16
CA ARG A 97 -21.64 -28.79 5.73
C ARG A 97 -22.39 -30.05 5.31
N GLU A 98 -23.63 -30.20 5.77
CA GLU A 98 -24.52 -31.29 5.34
C GLU A 98 -24.85 -31.22 3.83
N ALA A 99 -24.53 -32.29 3.09
CA ALA A 99 -24.88 -32.47 1.69
C ALA A 99 -24.80 -33.93 1.22
N THR A 100 -25.51 -34.20 0.12
CA THR A 100 -25.24 -35.31 -0.79
C THR A 100 -24.43 -34.80 -1.98
N LEU A 101 -23.31 -35.49 -2.27
CA LEU A 101 -22.37 -35.17 -3.33
C LEU A 101 -22.12 -36.37 -4.21
N THR A 102 -21.79 -36.12 -5.48
CA THR A 102 -21.19 -37.18 -6.32
C THR A 102 -19.89 -36.69 -6.94
N PHE A 103 -18.85 -37.51 -6.85
CA PHE A 103 -17.53 -37.24 -7.42
C PHE A 103 -17.22 -38.22 -8.55
N ARG A 104 -16.54 -37.74 -9.58
CA ARG A 104 -15.99 -38.57 -10.67
C ARG A 104 -14.70 -37.97 -11.22
N ASP A 105 -13.95 -38.78 -11.97
CA ASP A 105 -12.74 -38.35 -12.67
C ASP A 105 -11.69 -37.68 -11.74
N ALA A 106 -11.50 -38.22 -10.54
CA ALA A 106 -10.45 -37.77 -9.63
C ALA A 106 -9.06 -38.06 -10.24
N VAL A 107 -8.36 -37.03 -10.70
CA VAL A 107 -7.09 -37.14 -11.42
C VAL A 107 -6.09 -36.08 -10.98
N ILE A 108 -4.81 -36.41 -10.95
CA ILE A 108 -3.73 -35.42 -10.92
C ILE A 108 -3.30 -35.16 -12.36
N ARG A 109 -3.28 -33.89 -12.76
CA ARG A 109 -2.76 -33.44 -14.06
C ARG A 109 -1.46 -32.67 -13.90
N SER A 110 -0.58 -32.83 -14.88
CA SER A 110 0.59 -31.98 -15.10
C SER A 110 0.20 -30.65 -15.77
N PRO A 111 1.09 -29.64 -15.82
CA PRO A 111 0.79 -28.33 -16.40
C PRO A 111 0.30 -28.37 -17.86
N ASP A 112 0.65 -29.41 -18.60
CA ASP A 112 0.30 -29.62 -20.02
C ASP A 112 -1.02 -30.39 -20.20
N GLY A 113 -1.71 -30.73 -19.11
CA GLY A 113 -3.01 -31.42 -19.12
C GLY A 113 -2.93 -32.95 -19.17
N ARG A 114 -1.73 -33.55 -19.18
CA ARG A 114 -1.57 -35.02 -19.10
C ARG A 114 -1.96 -35.52 -17.71
N ILE A 115 -2.63 -36.67 -17.66
CA ILE A 115 -3.00 -37.34 -16.41
C ILE A 115 -1.76 -38.06 -15.85
N VAL A 116 -1.29 -37.61 -14.69
CA VAL A 116 -0.17 -38.20 -13.94
C VAL A 116 -0.65 -39.38 -13.09
N ARG A 117 -1.80 -39.24 -12.44
CA ARG A 117 -2.45 -40.29 -11.65
C ARG A 117 -3.96 -40.17 -11.78
N ARG A 118 -4.65 -41.31 -11.89
CA ARG A 118 -6.11 -41.40 -11.73
C ARG A 118 -6.39 -42.14 -10.44
N PHE A 119 -7.33 -41.63 -9.64
CA PHE A 119 -7.81 -42.25 -8.43
C PHE A 119 -9.13 -42.97 -8.70
N LYS A 120 -9.22 -44.22 -8.27
CA LYS A 120 -10.45 -45.01 -8.34
C LYS A 120 -11.33 -44.71 -7.13
N PRO A 121 -12.66 -44.79 -7.25
CA PRO A 121 -13.57 -44.66 -6.11
C PRO A 121 -13.22 -45.58 -4.92
N SER A 122 -12.67 -46.77 -5.19
CA SER A 122 -12.23 -47.73 -4.17
C SER A 122 -10.99 -47.30 -3.37
N GLU A 123 -10.23 -46.31 -3.86
CA GLU A 123 -9.07 -45.76 -3.15
C GLU A 123 -9.47 -44.67 -2.15
N VAL A 124 -10.73 -44.23 -2.15
CA VAL A 124 -11.25 -43.20 -1.23
C VAL A 124 -11.93 -43.87 -0.05
N GLN A 125 -11.61 -43.42 1.16
CA GLN A 125 -12.13 -43.96 2.41
C GLN A 125 -12.88 -42.88 3.20
N SER A 126 -13.98 -43.26 3.84
CA SER A 126 -14.67 -42.39 4.80
C SER A 126 -13.83 -42.24 6.06
N GLN A 127 -13.67 -41.02 6.56
CA GLN A 127 -12.92 -40.76 7.80
C GLN A 127 -13.79 -40.11 8.88
N GLN A 128 -14.47 -39.01 8.57
CA GLN A 128 -15.25 -38.25 9.56
C GLN A 128 -16.55 -37.69 8.94
N GLN A 129 -17.66 -37.76 9.68
CA GLN A 129 -18.96 -37.18 9.31
C GLN A 129 -19.51 -37.59 7.92
N ILE A 130 -19.14 -38.78 7.44
CA ILE A 130 -19.72 -39.41 6.25
C ILE A 130 -20.72 -40.49 6.70
N ALA A 131 -21.99 -40.33 6.32
CA ALA A 131 -23.04 -41.30 6.62
C ALA A 131 -22.97 -42.50 5.68
N THR A 132 -22.85 -42.26 4.37
CA THR A 132 -22.69 -43.33 3.38
C THR A 132 -21.68 -42.91 2.32
N LEU A 133 -20.84 -43.88 1.94
CA LEU A 133 -19.87 -43.77 0.85
C LEU A 133 -20.14 -44.93 -0.11
N SER A 134 -20.65 -44.65 -1.31
CA SER A 134 -21.10 -45.68 -2.25
C SER A 134 -20.48 -45.47 -3.63
N ALA A 135 -19.78 -46.48 -4.13
CA ALA A 135 -19.17 -46.44 -5.45
C ALA A 135 -20.12 -47.08 -6.49
N LEU A 136 -20.49 -46.32 -7.51
CA LEU A 136 -21.30 -46.73 -8.65
C LEU A 136 -20.44 -46.60 -9.92
N GLY A 137 -19.69 -47.65 -10.26
CA GLY A 137 -18.72 -47.62 -11.36
C GLY A 137 -17.56 -46.66 -11.07
N GLU A 138 -17.39 -45.63 -11.92
CA GLU A 138 -16.38 -44.58 -11.78
C GLU A 138 -16.87 -43.36 -10.95
N GLN A 139 -18.11 -43.41 -10.46
CA GLN A 139 -18.72 -42.36 -9.64
C GLN A 139 -18.72 -42.77 -8.17
N LEU A 140 -18.37 -41.82 -7.30
CA LEU A 140 -18.38 -41.96 -5.85
C LEU A 140 -19.49 -41.05 -5.29
N GLU A 141 -20.53 -41.65 -4.75
CA GLU A 141 -21.58 -40.94 -4.00
C GLU A 141 -21.16 -40.82 -2.54
N VAL A 142 -21.28 -39.59 -2.02
CA VAL A 142 -20.91 -39.23 -0.65
C VAL A 142 -22.12 -38.56 -0.01
N VAL A 143 -22.65 -39.17 1.04
CA VAL A 143 -23.71 -38.57 1.87
C VAL A 143 -23.11 -38.27 3.23
N THR A 144 -23.15 -37.01 3.64
CA THR A 144 -22.67 -36.59 4.96
C THR A 144 -23.66 -36.98 6.07
N THR A 145 -23.21 -37.04 7.32
CA THR A 145 -24.12 -37.18 8.47
C THR A 145 -25.04 -35.96 8.63
N PRO A 146 -26.25 -36.10 9.21
CA PRO A 146 -27.09 -34.94 9.53
C PRO A 146 -26.37 -33.94 10.42
N ARG A 147 -26.47 -32.64 10.11
CA ARG A 147 -25.75 -31.52 10.75
C ARG A 147 -24.22 -31.63 10.68
N ALA A 148 -23.67 -32.26 9.64
CA ALA A 148 -22.23 -32.26 9.42
C ALA A 148 -21.69 -30.82 9.26
N PHE A 149 -20.48 -30.59 9.76
CA PHE A 149 -19.74 -29.33 9.70
C PHE A 149 -18.24 -29.54 9.42
N ASP A 150 -17.77 -30.79 9.44
CA ASP A 150 -16.41 -31.22 9.10
C ASP A 150 -16.42 -32.66 8.49
N PRO A 151 -17.05 -32.86 7.31
CA PRO A 151 -16.92 -34.08 6.51
C PRO A 151 -15.48 -34.30 6.02
N ILE A 152 -14.93 -35.50 6.21
CA ILE A 152 -13.56 -35.84 5.80
C ILE A 152 -13.52 -37.19 5.08
N LEU A 153 -12.86 -37.19 3.92
CA LEU A 153 -12.45 -38.38 3.18
C LEU A 153 -10.92 -38.50 3.22
N SER A 154 -10.43 -39.74 3.32
CA SER A 154 -9.01 -40.06 3.24
C SER A 154 -8.70 -40.74 1.90
N ILE A 155 -7.61 -40.33 1.26
CA ILE A 155 -7.09 -40.97 0.05
C ILE A 155 -5.66 -41.45 0.37
N PRO A 156 -5.51 -42.64 0.98
CA PRO A 156 -4.21 -43.19 1.31
C PRO A 156 -3.43 -43.56 0.04
N LEU A 157 -2.13 -43.27 0.04
CA LEU A 157 -1.22 -43.69 -1.04
C LEU A 157 -0.40 -44.90 -0.56
N ALA A 158 -0.53 -46.04 -1.24
CA ALA A 158 0.24 -47.24 -0.92
C ALA A 158 1.76 -47.02 -1.11
N THR A 159 2.13 -46.18 -2.08
CA THR A 159 3.50 -45.71 -2.30
C THR A 159 3.49 -44.20 -2.49
N PRO A 160 4.49 -43.46 -1.95
CA PRO A 160 4.57 -42.04 -2.17
C PRO A 160 4.62 -41.69 -3.66
N ILE A 161 3.84 -40.71 -4.10
CA ILE A 161 3.81 -40.24 -5.49
C ILE A 161 4.78 -39.06 -5.61
N ALA A 162 5.79 -39.19 -6.47
CA ALA A 162 6.68 -38.10 -6.84
C ALA A 162 6.07 -37.32 -8.01
N LEU A 163 5.66 -36.07 -7.76
CA LEU A 163 5.25 -35.12 -8.78
C LEU A 163 6.45 -34.25 -9.12
N LEU A 164 7.16 -34.60 -10.19
CA LEU A 164 8.34 -33.87 -10.66
C LEU A 164 8.11 -33.34 -12.08
N PRO A 165 8.58 -32.12 -12.39
CA PRO A 165 8.56 -31.61 -13.77
C PRO A 165 9.43 -32.48 -14.69
N SER A 166 8.98 -32.67 -15.93
CA SER A 166 9.67 -33.48 -16.93
C SER A 166 10.59 -32.61 -17.80
N ILE A 167 11.89 -32.94 -17.81
CA ILE A 167 12.91 -32.25 -18.62
C ILE A 167 12.53 -32.23 -20.12
N GLY A 168 11.93 -33.32 -20.63
CA GLY A 168 11.51 -33.40 -22.03
C GLY A 168 10.34 -32.48 -22.37
N GLU A 169 9.43 -32.25 -21.41
CA GLU A 169 8.30 -31.32 -21.55
C GLU A 169 8.78 -29.86 -21.52
N ASP A 170 9.73 -29.55 -20.63
CA ASP A 170 10.38 -28.24 -20.58
C ASP A 170 11.04 -27.92 -21.92
N ILE A 171 11.86 -28.83 -22.47
CA ILE A 171 12.56 -28.62 -23.76
C ILE A 171 11.55 -28.36 -24.90
N ARG A 172 10.45 -29.12 -24.98
CA ARG A 172 9.42 -28.92 -26.00
C ARG A 172 8.74 -27.56 -25.83
N PHE A 173 8.46 -27.16 -24.60
CA PHE A 173 7.89 -25.87 -24.28
C PHE A 173 8.83 -24.71 -24.66
N ILE A 174 10.13 -24.83 -24.35
CA ILE A 174 11.16 -23.88 -24.79
C ILE A 174 11.16 -23.81 -26.31
N ALA A 175 11.24 -24.95 -27.00
CA ALA A 175 11.39 -25.00 -28.46
C ALA A 175 10.22 -24.33 -29.21
N VAL A 176 8.97 -24.58 -28.78
CA VAL A 176 7.77 -24.02 -29.44
C VAL A 176 7.71 -22.49 -29.34
N ARG A 177 8.15 -21.92 -28.21
CA ARG A 177 8.08 -20.46 -27.98
C ARG A 177 9.38 -19.74 -28.34
N PHE A 178 10.50 -20.45 -28.37
CA PHE A 178 11.81 -19.88 -28.73
C PHE A 178 11.83 -19.42 -30.17
N VAL A 179 11.38 -20.23 -31.12
CA VAL A 179 11.42 -19.91 -32.55
C VAL A 179 10.69 -18.60 -32.88
N PRO A 180 9.43 -18.36 -32.47
CA PRO A 180 8.75 -17.11 -32.79
C PRO A 180 9.37 -15.89 -32.09
N ILE A 181 9.83 -16.00 -30.84
CA ILE A 181 10.49 -14.90 -30.13
C ILE A 181 11.82 -14.56 -30.80
N PHE A 182 12.61 -15.58 -31.12
CA PHE A 182 13.88 -15.44 -31.81
C PHE A 182 13.69 -14.78 -33.18
N ALA A 183 12.70 -15.25 -33.96
CA ALA A 183 12.36 -14.64 -35.24
C ALA A 183 11.91 -13.18 -35.09
N ALA A 184 11.09 -12.87 -34.08
CA ALA A 184 10.63 -11.51 -33.80
C ALA A 184 11.79 -10.59 -33.39
N LEU A 185 12.72 -11.06 -32.54
CA LEU A 185 13.91 -10.30 -32.15
C LEU A 185 14.85 -10.06 -33.33
N LEU A 186 15.06 -11.05 -34.20
CA LEU A 186 15.82 -10.87 -35.44
C LEU A 186 15.13 -9.89 -36.39
N GLY A 187 13.79 -9.95 -36.49
CA GLY A 187 12.99 -8.96 -37.24
C GLY A 187 13.15 -7.55 -36.68
N LEU A 188 13.14 -7.40 -35.35
CA LEU A 188 13.35 -6.12 -34.67
C LEU A 188 14.77 -5.58 -34.90
N VAL A 189 15.78 -6.43 -34.84
CA VAL A 189 17.16 -6.05 -35.21
C VAL A 189 17.23 -5.63 -36.68
N GLY A 190 16.54 -6.35 -37.56
CA GLY A 190 16.31 -5.99 -38.96
C GLY A 190 15.76 -4.58 -39.13
N LEU A 191 14.70 -4.27 -38.38
CA LEU A 191 14.02 -2.98 -38.41
C LEU A 191 14.91 -1.86 -37.86
N ILE A 192 15.58 -2.08 -36.73
CA ILE A 192 16.51 -1.13 -36.12
C ILE A 192 17.62 -0.83 -37.11
N HIS A 193 18.24 -1.86 -37.70
CA HIS A 193 19.32 -1.69 -38.67
C HIS A 193 18.88 -0.88 -39.89
N ARG A 194 17.68 -1.14 -40.43
CA ARG A 194 17.09 -0.36 -41.53
C ARG A 194 16.73 1.07 -41.14
N SER A 195 16.51 1.33 -39.86
CA SER A 195 16.06 2.62 -39.33
C SER A 195 17.18 3.40 -38.63
N LEU A 196 18.43 2.94 -38.66
CA LEU A 196 19.54 3.51 -37.90
C LEU A 196 19.73 5.01 -38.16
N ASP A 197 19.58 5.46 -39.41
CA ASP A 197 19.70 6.88 -39.75
C ASP A 197 18.56 7.72 -39.14
N ARG A 198 17.33 7.20 -39.12
CA ARG A 198 16.21 7.86 -38.43
C ARG A 198 16.40 7.86 -36.91
N VAL A 199 16.94 6.77 -36.35
CA VAL A 199 17.28 6.68 -34.93
C VAL A 199 18.36 7.71 -34.56
N ARG A 200 19.39 7.87 -35.40
CA ARG A 200 20.43 8.90 -35.23
C ARG A 200 19.86 10.31 -35.34
N GLN A 201 18.99 10.57 -36.31
CA GLN A 201 18.30 11.87 -36.42
C GLN A 201 17.45 12.17 -35.18
N SER A 202 16.69 11.18 -34.70
CA SER A 202 15.88 11.29 -33.49
C SER A 202 16.75 11.54 -32.26
N TRP A 203 17.88 10.82 -32.14
CA TRP A 203 18.86 11.04 -31.08
C TRP A 203 19.42 12.45 -31.12
N ASN A 204 19.83 12.96 -32.28
CA ASN A 204 20.34 14.33 -32.42
C ASN A 204 19.27 15.37 -32.02
N TRP A 205 18.02 15.15 -32.44
CA TRP A 205 16.90 16.02 -32.06
C TRP A 205 16.64 16.02 -30.54
N LEU A 206 16.75 14.85 -29.90
CA LEU A 206 16.62 14.66 -28.45
C LEU A 206 17.83 15.22 -27.67
N ALA A 207 19.05 15.08 -28.20
CA ALA A 207 20.28 15.55 -27.59
C ALA A 207 20.31 17.07 -27.45
N ILE A 208 19.70 17.79 -28.39
CA ILE A 208 19.52 19.26 -28.32
C ILE A 208 18.47 19.63 -27.25
N ARG A 209 17.59 18.71 -26.83
CA ARG A 209 16.50 18.92 -25.88
C ARG A 209 16.54 17.90 -24.74
N PRO A 210 17.61 17.89 -23.93
CA PRO A 210 17.90 16.77 -23.04
C PRO A 210 16.83 16.58 -21.95
N ALA A 211 16.20 17.66 -21.48
CA ALA A 211 15.09 17.56 -20.54
C ALA A 211 13.85 16.87 -21.15
N ARG A 212 13.55 17.13 -22.44
CA ARG A 212 12.46 16.44 -23.14
C ARG A 212 12.79 14.98 -23.41
N ALA A 213 14.07 14.68 -23.67
CA ALA A 213 14.54 13.31 -23.82
C ALA A 213 14.36 12.50 -22.53
N VAL A 214 14.70 13.08 -21.37
CA VAL A 214 14.42 12.45 -20.07
C VAL A 214 12.92 12.22 -19.88
N ALA A 215 12.08 13.21 -20.19
CA ALA A 215 10.63 13.09 -20.05
C ALA A 215 10.00 12.00 -20.94
N LEU A 216 10.48 11.87 -22.18
CA LEU A 216 10.03 10.82 -23.11
C LEU A 216 10.54 9.44 -22.67
N CYS A 217 11.78 9.35 -22.20
CA CYS A 217 12.34 8.10 -21.68
C CYS A 217 11.60 7.63 -20.43
N ALA A 218 11.26 8.55 -19.51
CA ALA A 218 10.40 8.26 -18.36
C ALA A 218 9.02 7.75 -18.79
N LEU A 219 8.40 8.34 -19.83
CA LEU A 219 7.12 7.86 -20.35
C LEU A 219 7.23 6.41 -20.86
N LEU A 220 8.30 6.08 -21.58
CA LEU A 220 8.55 4.72 -22.06
C LEU A 220 8.81 3.74 -20.91
N ALA A 221 9.50 4.19 -19.85
CA ALA A 221 9.78 3.39 -18.66
C ALA A 221 8.50 3.08 -17.86
N VAL A 222 7.61 4.05 -17.70
CA VAL A 222 6.28 3.83 -17.11
C VAL A 222 5.45 2.89 -17.97
N ALA A 223 5.45 3.08 -19.29
CA ALA A 223 4.74 2.18 -20.20
C ALA A 223 5.26 0.74 -20.10
N ALA A 224 6.58 0.54 -20.02
CA ALA A 224 7.20 -0.77 -19.89
C ALA A 224 6.98 -1.40 -18.51
N SER A 225 7.04 -0.61 -17.44
CA SER A 225 6.90 -1.10 -16.07
C SER A 225 5.46 -1.30 -15.63
N SER A 226 4.48 -0.68 -16.30
CA SER A 226 3.06 -0.72 -15.93
C SER A 226 2.14 -1.08 -17.11
N TYR A 227 2.67 -1.79 -18.10
CA TYR A 227 1.95 -2.17 -19.31
C TYR A 227 0.60 -2.88 -19.07
N PRO A 228 0.39 -3.73 -18.04
CA PRO A 228 -0.91 -4.36 -17.85
C PRO A 228 -2.01 -3.36 -17.51
N VAL A 229 -1.66 -2.31 -16.76
CA VAL A 229 -2.60 -1.28 -16.32
C VAL A 229 -2.97 -0.35 -17.48
N ILE A 230 -1.99 -0.03 -18.32
CA ILE A 230 -2.14 0.89 -19.44
C ILE A 230 -2.87 0.20 -20.61
N PHE A 231 -2.53 -1.05 -20.92
CA PHE A 231 -2.95 -1.70 -22.17
C PHE A 231 -3.86 -2.91 -22.00
N LEU A 232 -3.93 -3.54 -20.81
CA LEU A 232 -4.61 -4.83 -20.61
C LEU A 232 -5.80 -4.78 -19.64
N GLY A 233 -6.35 -3.59 -19.36
CA GLY A 233 -7.53 -3.44 -18.51
C GLY A 233 -7.32 -3.86 -17.04
N LYS A 234 -6.07 -3.97 -16.60
CA LYS A 234 -5.73 -4.22 -15.19
C LYS A 234 -5.70 -2.91 -14.40
N SER A 235 -5.72 -3.00 -13.08
CA SER A 235 -5.67 -1.85 -12.17
C SER A 235 -4.73 -2.09 -10.99
N ILE A 236 -4.09 -1.00 -10.55
CA ILE A 236 -3.25 -0.98 -9.35
C ILE A 236 -4.12 -1.07 -8.09
N VAL A 237 -5.35 -0.54 -8.15
CA VAL A 237 -6.30 -0.50 -7.02
C VAL A 237 -7.39 -1.57 -7.11
N SER A 238 -7.08 -2.72 -7.72
CA SER A 238 -8.04 -3.83 -7.80
C SER A 238 -8.24 -4.52 -6.43
N PRO A 239 -9.47 -4.86 -6.02
CA PRO A 239 -9.71 -5.58 -4.78
C PRO A 239 -9.18 -7.02 -4.81
N ASN A 240 -9.15 -7.63 -6.00
CA ASN A 240 -8.54 -8.95 -6.23
C ASN A 240 -7.02 -8.96 -6.03
N ASN A 241 -6.40 -7.84 -5.66
CA ASN A 241 -5.04 -7.89 -5.15
C ASN A 241 -4.96 -8.62 -3.78
N GLY A 242 -6.10 -8.94 -3.15
CA GLY A 242 -6.19 -9.77 -1.94
C GLY A 242 -6.97 -9.15 -0.79
N THR A 243 -7.90 -8.23 -1.06
CA THR A 243 -8.69 -7.55 -0.03
C THR A 243 -10.16 -7.96 -0.05
N ILE A 244 -10.73 -8.10 1.15
CA ILE A 244 -12.16 -8.23 1.39
C ILE A 244 -12.77 -6.83 1.59
N LEU A 245 -13.96 -6.61 1.03
CA LEU A 245 -14.68 -5.33 0.98
C LEU A 245 -16.12 -5.50 1.46
N LEU A 246 -17.11 -5.71 0.58
CA LEU A 246 -18.51 -5.79 0.99
C LEU A 246 -18.90 -7.20 1.46
N TYR A 247 -18.47 -8.24 0.74
CA TYR A 247 -18.78 -9.64 1.03
C TYR A 247 -17.54 -10.37 1.54
N GLU A 248 -17.71 -11.31 2.46
CA GLU A 248 -16.68 -12.26 2.89
C GLU A 248 -16.41 -13.36 1.85
N ASP A 249 -16.20 -12.96 0.60
CA ASP A 249 -15.80 -13.82 -0.51
C ASP A 249 -14.88 -13.00 -1.43
N GLN A 250 -14.17 -13.66 -2.33
CA GLN A 250 -13.37 -13.01 -3.36
C GLN A 250 -14.23 -12.26 -4.40
N LEU A 251 -15.54 -12.54 -4.44
CA LEU A 251 -16.54 -11.70 -5.11
C LEU A 251 -16.95 -10.53 -4.20
N THR A 252 -15.96 -9.69 -3.92
CA THR A 252 -15.98 -8.67 -2.86
C THR A 252 -16.85 -7.43 -3.17
N LEU A 253 -17.38 -7.29 -4.39
CA LEU A 253 -18.21 -6.17 -4.84
C LEU A 253 -19.48 -6.63 -5.58
N PRO A 254 -20.58 -5.84 -5.56
CA PRO A 254 -21.83 -6.20 -6.21
C PRO A 254 -21.67 -6.40 -7.73
N GLY A 255 -22.28 -7.45 -8.27
CA GLY A 255 -22.25 -7.75 -9.71
C GLY A 255 -20.90 -8.18 -10.27
N TYR A 256 -19.84 -8.20 -9.46
CA TYR A 256 -18.51 -8.58 -9.85
C TYR A 256 -18.37 -10.11 -9.97
N ARG A 257 -17.56 -10.59 -10.92
CA ARG A 257 -17.49 -12.03 -11.28
C ARG A 257 -16.09 -12.64 -11.27
N GLU A 258 -15.05 -11.82 -11.24
CA GLU A 258 -13.68 -12.31 -11.31
C GLU A 258 -13.21 -12.79 -9.94
N ARG A 259 -12.79 -14.06 -9.85
CA ARG A 259 -12.39 -14.70 -8.58
C ARG A 259 -10.88 -14.88 -8.45
N ALA A 260 -10.10 -14.68 -9.52
CA ALA A 260 -8.66 -14.80 -9.44
C ALA A 260 -8.08 -13.72 -8.51
N VAL A 261 -7.24 -14.14 -7.55
CA VAL A 261 -6.62 -13.25 -6.57
C VAL A 261 -5.11 -13.20 -6.79
N ALA A 262 -4.52 -12.02 -6.66
CA ALA A 262 -3.08 -11.85 -6.79
C ALA A 262 -2.37 -12.35 -5.53
N ASN A 263 -1.21 -12.97 -5.72
CA ASN A 263 -0.24 -13.08 -4.64
C ASN A 263 0.60 -11.79 -4.59
N THR A 264 0.31 -10.92 -3.62
CA THR A 264 1.01 -9.65 -3.40
C THR A 264 2.23 -9.76 -2.49
N ALA A 265 2.63 -10.99 -2.14
CA ALA A 265 3.83 -11.30 -1.38
C ALA A 265 3.96 -10.46 -0.08
N GLY A 266 2.86 -10.31 0.65
CA GLY A 266 2.81 -9.61 1.95
C GLY A 266 2.76 -8.08 1.88
N ALA A 267 2.65 -7.49 0.70
CA ALA A 267 2.49 -6.05 0.57
C ALA A 267 1.19 -5.56 1.23
N ASP A 268 1.27 -4.41 1.91
CA ASP A 268 0.10 -3.75 2.52
C ASP A 268 -0.78 -3.12 1.44
N ILE A 269 -1.74 -3.91 0.99
CA ILE A 269 -2.77 -3.52 0.01
C ILE A 269 -4.04 -2.97 0.65
N GLY A 270 -4.18 -3.16 1.97
CA GLY A 270 -5.37 -2.75 2.72
C GLY A 270 -5.45 -1.24 2.88
N ALA A 271 -4.31 -0.56 3.03
CA ALA A 271 -4.27 0.89 3.21
C ALA A 271 -5.06 1.64 2.13
N ILE A 272 -4.79 1.38 0.84
CA ILE A 272 -5.49 2.07 -0.26
C ILE A 272 -6.97 1.69 -0.31
N MET A 273 -7.29 0.41 -0.13
CA MET A 273 -8.63 -0.14 -0.29
C MET A 273 -9.57 0.30 0.83
N TRP A 274 -9.12 0.23 2.08
CA TRP A 274 -9.96 0.47 3.24
C TRP A 274 -9.91 1.91 3.76
N ALA A 275 -8.86 2.68 3.43
CA ALA A 275 -8.74 4.07 3.89
C ALA A 275 -8.85 5.07 2.73
N HIS A 276 -7.94 5.03 1.76
CA HIS A 276 -7.75 6.17 0.85
C HIS A 276 -8.77 6.25 -0.30
N ILE A 277 -9.22 5.13 -0.86
CA ILE A 277 -10.31 5.13 -1.83
C ILE A 277 -11.59 5.67 -1.17
N PRO A 278 -12.06 5.13 -0.03
CA PRO A 278 -13.24 5.68 0.63
C PRO A 278 -13.08 7.15 1.05
N LEU A 279 -11.93 7.55 1.59
CA LEU A 279 -11.67 8.96 1.94
C LEU A 279 -11.81 9.89 0.72
N SER A 280 -11.35 9.50 -0.46
CA SER A 280 -11.49 10.33 -1.67
C SER A 280 -12.95 10.60 -2.06
N MET A 281 -13.84 9.65 -1.78
CA MET A 281 -15.28 9.79 -1.99
C MET A 281 -15.92 10.66 -0.89
N LEU A 282 -15.45 10.55 0.36
CA LEU A 282 -15.88 11.46 1.43
C LEU A 282 -15.44 12.91 1.17
N GLU A 283 -14.25 13.11 0.62
CA GLU A 283 -13.76 14.41 0.17
C GLU A 283 -14.58 14.96 -1.00
N HIS A 284 -15.02 14.10 -1.92
CA HIS A 284 -15.93 14.45 -3.01
C HIS A 284 -17.25 15.00 -2.45
N ASP A 285 -17.90 14.25 -1.55
CA ASP A 285 -19.14 14.67 -0.90
C ASP A 285 -18.96 16.00 -0.15
N ALA A 286 -17.89 16.13 0.64
CA ALA A 286 -17.64 17.33 1.43
C ALA A 286 -17.58 18.58 0.53
N LEU A 287 -16.84 18.52 -0.59
CA LEU A 287 -16.66 19.66 -1.48
C LEU A 287 -17.88 19.93 -2.38
N LEU A 288 -18.42 18.88 -3.00
CA LEU A 288 -19.37 19.00 -4.12
C LEU A 288 -20.83 18.87 -3.69
N ARG A 289 -21.12 18.10 -2.63
CA ARG A 289 -22.47 17.97 -2.06
C ARG A 289 -22.70 18.94 -0.91
N ASP A 290 -21.78 18.98 0.04
CA ASP A 290 -21.98 19.69 1.32
C ASP A 290 -21.39 21.11 1.30
N HIS A 291 -20.54 21.43 0.32
CA HIS A 291 -19.83 22.72 0.23
C HIS A 291 -18.99 23.07 1.48
N GLU A 292 -18.41 22.06 2.10
CA GLU A 292 -17.60 22.14 3.30
C GLU A 292 -16.16 21.64 3.05
N MET A 293 -15.23 22.03 3.92
CA MET A 293 -13.90 21.41 3.94
C MET A 293 -13.99 20.00 4.53
N PRO A 294 -13.24 19.00 4.03
CA PRO A 294 -13.26 17.66 4.58
C PRO A 294 -12.46 17.60 5.90
N LEU A 295 -13.10 17.90 7.03
CA LEU A 295 -12.42 17.96 8.34
C LEU A 295 -12.79 16.78 9.25
N TRP A 296 -13.97 16.19 9.07
CA TRP A 296 -14.52 15.12 9.90
C TRP A 296 -14.92 13.89 9.07
N ASN A 297 -14.66 12.70 9.58
CA ASN A 297 -15.18 11.45 9.06
C ASN A 297 -16.15 10.84 10.09
N ARG A 298 -17.46 10.96 9.84
CA ARG A 298 -18.51 10.41 10.72
C ARG A 298 -18.66 8.89 10.64
N TYR A 299 -18.10 8.25 9.62
CA TYR A 299 -18.42 6.88 9.26
C TYR A 299 -17.54 5.84 9.99
N ASN A 300 -16.40 6.25 10.55
CA ASN A 300 -15.51 5.36 11.32
C ASN A 300 -15.48 5.73 12.80
N SER A 301 -15.42 4.72 13.68
CA SER A 301 -15.13 4.89 15.11
C SER A 301 -16.07 5.86 15.84
N ALA A 302 -17.36 5.85 15.47
CA ALA A 302 -18.38 6.82 15.91
C ALA A 302 -18.04 8.30 15.58
N GLY A 303 -17.12 8.51 14.65
CA GLY A 303 -16.62 9.79 14.20
C GLY A 303 -15.14 10.01 14.55
N THR A 304 -14.35 10.38 13.55
CA THR A 304 -12.92 10.64 13.68
C THR A 304 -12.52 11.89 12.89
N VAL A 305 -11.38 12.48 13.25
CA VAL A 305 -10.81 13.59 12.48
C VAL A 305 -10.45 13.08 11.08
N LEU A 306 -10.64 13.89 10.02
CA LEU A 306 -10.29 13.51 8.65
C LEU A 306 -8.96 14.16 8.24
N LEU A 307 -8.93 15.49 8.07
CA LEU A 307 -7.69 16.22 7.77
C LEU A 307 -6.63 16.03 8.87
N GLY A 308 -7.08 15.92 10.12
CA GLY A 308 -6.23 15.69 11.29
C GLY A 308 -5.53 14.33 11.33
N GLN A 309 -5.93 13.34 10.52
CA GLN A 309 -5.22 12.05 10.43
C GLN A 309 -3.87 12.19 9.71
N GLY A 310 -3.72 13.22 8.87
CA GLY A 310 -2.55 13.37 7.99
C GLY A 310 -2.51 12.35 6.84
N GLN A 311 -3.60 11.65 6.56
CA GLN A 311 -3.68 10.59 5.55
C GLN A 311 -4.58 10.93 4.35
N SER A 312 -5.46 11.93 4.45
CA SER A 312 -6.51 12.16 3.44
C SER A 312 -6.00 12.53 2.04
N MET A 313 -4.76 13.01 1.93
CA MET A 313 -4.17 13.57 0.70
C MET A 313 -4.81 14.89 0.23
N PHE A 314 -5.66 15.50 1.05
CA PHE A 314 -6.25 16.80 0.73
C PHE A 314 -5.17 17.88 0.59
N GLY A 315 -5.00 18.40 -0.63
CA GLY A 315 -3.95 19.35 -0.99
C GLY A 315 -2.91 18.82 -1.98
N ASP A 316 -2.88 17.50 -2.24
CA ASP A 316 -2.11 16.92 -3.33
C ASP A 316 -2.75 17.28 -4.69
N PRO A 317 -2.02 17.97 -5.59
CA PRO A 317 -2.55 18.37 -6.90
C PRO A 317 -3.08 17.22 -7.76
N LEU A 318 -2.45 16.03 -7.71
CA LEU A 318 -2.91 14.89 -8.50
C LEU A 318 -4.11 14.20 -7.84
N HIS A 319 -4.28 14.36 -6.53
CA HIS A 319 -5.41 13.79 -5.79
C HIS A 319 -6.74 14.49 -6.08
N PHE A 320 -6.72 15.79 -6.36
CA PHE A 320 -7.95 16.51 -6.74
C PHE A 320 -8.65 15.90 -7.94
N PHE A 321 -7.89 15.30 -8.88
CA PHE A 321 -8.48 14.57 -10.00
C PHE A 321 -9.27 13.34 -9.54
N VAL A 322 -8.77 12.62 -8.55
CA VAL A 322 -9.42 11.45 -7.94
C VAL A 322 -10.68 11.87 -7.18
N ILE A 323 -10.61 12.97 -6.42
CA ILE A 323 -11.77 13.53 -5.71
C ILE A 323 -12.88 13.90 -6.71
N VAL A 324 -12.55 14.61 -7.78
CA VAL A 324 -13.55 14.99 -8.80
C VAL A 324 -14.17 13.75 -9.48
N ALA A 325 -13.40 12.67 -9.64
CA ALA A 325 -13.86 11.41 -10.21
C ALA A 325 -14.55 10.47 -9.21
N ASP A 326 -14.95 10.97 -8.03
CA ASP A 326 -15.58 10.21 -6.94
C ASP A 326 -14.83 8.90 -6.62
N GLY A 327 -13.51 8.96 -6.54
CA GLY A 327 -12.69 7.81 -6.18
C GLY A 327 -12.63 6.67 -7.21
N ALA A 328 -13.07 6.88 -8.45
CA ALA A 328 -13.08 5.84 -9.48
C ALA A 328 -11.70 5.18 -9.71
N ALA A 329 -11.70 3.86 -9.93
CA ALA A 329 -10.47 3.05 -10.06
C ALA A 329 -9.52 3.53 -11.18
N TRP A 330 -10.07 3.99 -12.31
CA TRP A 330 -9.28 4.51 -13.43
C TRP A 330 -8.57 5.84 -13.09
N ALA A 331 -9.18 6.68 -12.24
CA ALA A 331 -8.58 7.95 -11.82
C ALA A 331 -7.40 7.70 -10.87
N TRP A 332 -7.53 6.71 -9.99
CA TRP A 332 -6.42 6.20 -9.19
C TRP A 332 -5.29 5.65 -10.07
N ASP A 333 -5.59 4.78 -11.05
CA ASP A 333 -4.58 4.24 -11.98
C ASP A 333 -3.78 5.38 -12.66
N ILE A 334 -4.46 6.43 -13.13
CA ILE A 334 -3.81 7.62 -13.72
C ILE A 334 -2.91 8.32 -12.70
N LYS A 335 -3.37 8.49 -11.44
CA LYS A 335 -2.58 9.11 -10.37
C LYS A 335 -1.27 8.34 -10.14
N TYR A 336 -1.32 7.00 -10.05
CA TYR A 336 -0.12 6.15 -9.90
C TYR A 336 0.82 6.27 -11.10
N ILE A 337 0.29 6.18 -12.33
CA ILE A 337 1.08 6.28 -13.57
C ILE A 337 1.76 7.65 -13.66
N ALA A 338 1.03 8.73 -13.38
CA ALA A 338 1.57 10.09 -13.38
C ALA A 338 2.64 10.28 -12.30
N ALA A 339 2.46 9.70 -11.11
CA ALA A 339 3.45 9.73 -10.04
C ALA A 339 4.75 9.03 -10.46
N LYS A 340 4.68 7.81 -11.02
CA LYS A 340 5.86 7.10 -11.56
C LYS A 340 6.59 7.92 -12.63
N TRP A 341 5.85 8.55 -13.54
CA TRP A 341 6.44 9.44 -14.54
C TRP A 341 7.19 10.62 -13.91
N LEU A 342 6.62 11.23 -12.87
CA LEU A 342 7.27 12.32 -12.11
C LEU A 342 8.53 11.84 -11.38
N LEU A 343 8.54 10.61 -10.84
CA LEU A 343 9.71 9.99 -10.21
C LEU A 343 10.87 9.88 -11.21
N ALA A 344 10.63 9.18 -12.32
CA ALA A 344 11.61 8.92 -13.37
C ALA A 344 12.13 10.23 -13.98
N CYS A 345 11.25 11.19 -14.24
CA CYS A 345 11.62 12.52 -14.70
C CYS A 345 12.52 13.25 -13.69
N GLY A 346 12.10 13.31 -12.43
CA GLY A 346 12.81 14.05 -11.39
C GLY A 346 14.22 13.49 -11.16
N LEU A 347 14.37 12.17 -11.07
CA LEU A 347 15.67 11.52 -10.91
C LEU A 347 16.57 11.68 -12.15
N GLY A 348 16.03 11.47 -13.35
CA GLY A 348 16.78 11.69 -14.59
C GLY A 348 17.24 13.14 -14.74
N LEU A 349 16.39 14.12 -14.38
CA LEU A 349 16.73 15.53 -14.42
C LEU A 349 17.76 15.93 -13.36
N CYS A 350 17.74 15.33 -12.18
CA CYS A 350 18.80 15.49 -11.17
C CYS A 350 20.16 15.03 -11.73
N VAL A 351 20.21 13.83 -12.31
CA VAL A 351 21.44 13.30 -12.92
C VAL A 351 21.91 14.17 -14.07
N LEU A 352 21.00 14.58 -14.97
CA LEU A 352 21.32 15.46 -16.09
C LEU A 352 21.89 16.81 -15.62
N LEU A 353 21.34 17.37 -14.54
CA LEU A 353 21.77 18.65 -14.01
C LEU A 353 23.18 18.58 -13.42
N VAL A 354 23.49 17.53 -12.66
CA VAL A 354 24.77 17.36 -11.96
C VAL A 354 25.89 16.91 -12.92
N THR A 355 25.57 16.04 -13.88
CA THR A 355 26.58 15.39 -14.74
C THR A 355 26.69 16.01 -16.13
N ARG A 356 25.63 16.69 -16.60
CA ARG A 356 25.47 17.11 -18.00
C ARG A 356 25.57 15.96 -19.02
N HIS A 357 25.40 14.72 -18.57
CA HIS A 357 25.56 13.52 -19.38
C HIS A 357 24.20 12.87 -19.69
N LEU A 358 23.69 13.14 -20.90
CA LEU A 358 22.35 12.68 -21.30
C LEU A 358 22.18 11.14 -21.21
N PRO A 359 23.10 10.29 -21.72
CA PRO A 359 22.91 8.83 -21.66
C PRO A 359 22.76 8.29 -20.23
N ALA A 360 23.52 8.83 -19.27
CA ALA A 360 23.42 8.43 -17.86
C ALA A 360 22.08 8.86 -17.25
N ALA A 361 21.60 10.06 -17.60
CA ALA A 361 20.29 10.54 -17.19
C ALA A 361 19.15 9.69 -17.75
N LEU A 362 19.24 9.27 -19.02
CA LEU A 362 18.24 8.38 -19.64
C LEU A 362 18.25 6.98 -19.00
N LEU A 363 19.43 6.43 -18.73
CA LEU A 363 19.57 5.14 -18.06
C LEU A 363 18.95 5.15 -16.66
N VAL A 364 19.21 6.21 -15.88
CA VAL A 364 18.60 6.40 -14.56
C VAL A 364 17.09 6.63 -14.65
N ALA A 365 16.63 7.48 -15.57
CA ALA A 365 15.21 7.73 -15.77
C ALA A 365 14.46 6.43 -16.10
N PHE A 366 15.05 5.57 -16.94
CA PHE A 366 14.47 4.27 -17.25
C PHE A 366 14.49 3.30 -16.07
N ALA A 367 15.61 3.21 -15.34
CA ALA A 367 15.77 2.29 -14.22
C ALA A 367 14.92 2.66 -13.00
N ALA A 368 14.57 3.94 -12.83
CA ALA A 368 13.84 4.45 -11.66
C ALA A 368 12.44 3.82 -11.49
N ASP A 369 11.78 3.41 -12.58
CA ASP A 369 10.46 2.78 -12.54
C ASP A 369 10.49 1.27 -12.25
N PHE A 370 11.69 0.71 -12.14
CA PHE A 370 11.97 -0.71 -11.90
C PHE A 370 12.82 -0.88 -10.62
N VAL A 371 12.33 -0.36 -9.50
CA VAL A 371 12.97 -0.52 -8.18
C VAL A 371 12.13 -1.42 -7.29
N GLY A 372 12.77 -2.20 -6.42
CA GLY A 372 12.10 -3.12 -5.50
C GLY A 372 11.20 -2.44 -4.46
N PHE A 373 11.25 -1.11 -4.35
CA PHE A 373 10.23 -0.33 -3.64
C PHE A 373 8.80 -0.60 -4.16
N PHE A 374 8.59 -0.79 -5.47
CA PHE A 374 7.25 -0.98 -6.03
C PHE A 374 6.62 -2.35 -5.69
N PRO A 375 7.35 -3.47 -5.78
CA PRO A 375 6.89 -4.73 -5.17
C PRO A 375 6.65 -4.66 -3.66
N PHE A 376 7.45 -3.87 -2.93
CA PHE A 376 7.26 -3.66 -1.49
C PHE A 376 5.97 -2.86 -1.17
N ARG A 377 5.65 -1.85 -1.99
CA ARG A 377 4.45 -1.00 -1.87
C ARG A 377 3.64 -1.04 -3.17
N VAL A 378 2.95 -2.16 -3.41
CA VAL A 378 2.20 -2.43 -4.66
C VAL A 378 1.23 -1.30 -5.02
N ASN A 379 0.32 -0.97 -4.11
CA ASN A 379 -0.70 0.08 -4.28
C ASN A 379 -0.77 0.98 -3.04
N HIS A 380 0.24 0.97 -2.18
CA HIS A 380 0.21 1.76 -0.95
C HIS A 380 0.42 3.27 -1.25
N PRO A 381 -0.26 4.18 -0.54
CA PRO A 381 -0.08 5.64 -0.58
C PRO A 381 1.37 6.15 -0.56
N ALA A 382 2.29 5.44 0.10
CA ALA A 382 3.71 5.77 0.16
C ALA A 382 4.36 5.85 -1.24
N VAL A 383 3.75 5.24 -2.26
CA VAL A 383 4.17 5.40 -3.66
C VAL A 383 4.18 6.87 -4.07
N PHE A 384 3.18 7.65 -3.69
CA PHE A 384 3.12 9.09 -4.01
C PHE A 384 4.23 9.85 -3.29
N SER A 385 4.45 9.56 -2.00
CA SER A 385 5.54 10.14 -1.21
C SER A 385 6.89 9.89 -1.88
N PHE A 386 7.17 8.63 -2.24
CA PHE A 386 8.40 8.24 -2.93
C PHE A 386 8.55 8.90 -4.29
N CYS A 387 7.47 8.99 -5.07
CA CYS A 387 7.50 9.50 -6.43
C CYS A 387 7.63 11.02 -6.53
N TYR A 388 7.08 11.77 -5.58
CA TYR A 388 7.22 13.24 -5.55
C TYR A 388 8.57 13.68 -4.99
N ALA A 389 9.21 12.84 -4.17
CA ALA A 389 10.44 13.14 -3.46
C ALA A 389 11.59 13.72 -4.32
N PRO A 390 11.92 13.19 -5.51
CA PRO A 390 13.02 13.70 -6.34
C PRO A 390 12.92 15.19 -6.65
N TRP A 391 11.71 15.75 -6.70
CA TRP A 391 11.50 17.16 -7.03
C TRP A 391 11.99 18.10 -5.93
N VAL A 392 12.01 17.64 -4.67
CA VAL A 392 12.65 18.37 -3.56
C VAL A 392 14.15 18.49 -3.84
N LEU A 393 14.80 17.36 -4.12
CA LEU A 393 16.22 17.32 -4.43
C LEU A 393 16.55 18.12 -5.71
N TYR A 394 15.74 17.98 -6.75
CA TYR A 394 15.89 18.71 -8.00
C TYR A 394 15.86 20.23 -7.77
N CYS A 395 14.88 20.73 -7.00
CA CYS A 395 14.79 22.16 -6.70
C CYS A 395 16.02 22.65 -5.93
N TRP A 396 16.51 21.89 -4.95
CA TRP A 396 17.75 22.21 -4.24
C TRP A 396 18.97 22.27 -5.17
N LEU A 397 19.12 21.29 -6.06
CA LEU A 397 20.21 21.29 -7.03
C LEU A 397 20.11 22.47 -7.99
N ARG A 398 18.88 22.87 -8.38
CA ARG A 398 18.65 24.07 -9.20
C ARG A 398 18.96 25.37 -8.43
N ILE A 399 18.66 25.44 -7.13
CA ILE A 399 19.07 26.54 -6.25
C ILE A 399 20.61 26.60 -6.20
N ALA A 400 21.28 25.46 -6.00
CA ALA A 400 22.74 25.38 -5.91
C ALA A 400 23.46 25.72 -7.22
N THR A 401 22.85 25.44 -8.38
CA THR A 401 23.47 25.62 -9.70
C THR A 401 22.94 26.81 -10.50
N ALA A 402 21.97 27.55 -9.97
CA ALA A 402 21.41 28.71 -10.66
C ALA A 402 22.50 29.74 -11.01
N PRO A 403 22.55 30.27 -12.26
CA PRO A 403 23.53 31.28 -12.64
C PRO A 403 23.36 32.61 -11.91
N ARG A 404 22.13 32.91 -11.48
CA ARG A 404 21.75 34.16 -10.79
C ARG A 404 20.89 33.84 -9.59
N TRP A 405 20.97 34.67 -8.54
CA TRP A 405 20.14 34.55 -7.35
C TRP A 405 18.64 34.62 -7.64
N THR A 406 18.21 35.35 -8.67
CA THR A 406 16.79 35.40 -9.07
C THR A 406 16.31 34.05 -9.60
N GLY A 407 17.17 33.32 -10.30
CA GLY A 407 16.94 31.93 -10.67
C GLY A 407 16.82 31.03 -9.44
N ALA A 408 17.71 31.20 -8.46
CA ALA A 408 17.63 30.48 -7.19
C ALA A 408 16.30 30.76 -6.47
N ALA A 409 15.85 32.02 -6.41
CA ALA A 409 14.57 32.40 -5.81
C ALA A 409 13.36 31.74 -6.50
N ARG A 410 13.37 31.64 -7.84
CA ARG A 410 12.32 30.90 -8.58
C ARG A 410 12.32 29.41 -8.22
N TRP A 411 13.49 28.79 -8.06
CA TRP A 411 13.58 27.40 -7.64
C TRP A 411 13.28 27.18 -6.15
N SER A 412 13.44 28.20 -5.31
CA SER A 412 12.89 28.20 -3.95
C SER A 412 11.35 28.14 -3.95
N ALA A 413 10.68 28.77 -4.93
CA ALA A 413 9.23 28.58 -5.11
C ALA A 413 8.89 27.17 -5.62
N GLY A 414 9.71 26.59 -6.49
CA GLY A 414 9.59 25.17 -6.86
C GLY A 414 9.76 24.23 -5.65
N LEU A 415 10.69 24.55 -4.74
CA LEU A 415 10.92 23.81 -3.50
C LEU A 415 9.70 23.87 -2.57
N LEU A 416 9.03 25.04 -2.47
CA LEU A 416 7.76 25.17 -1.74
C LEU A 416 6.72 24.18 -2.27
N LEU A 417 6.52 24.15 -3.60
CA LEU A 417 5.55 23.27 -4.23
C LEU A 417 5.91 21.80 -4.03
N ALA A 418 7.18 21.43 -4.23
CA ALA A 418 7.64 20.05 -4.05
C ALA A 418 7.46 19.57 -2.59
N ASN A 419 7.77 20.42 -1.61
CA ASN A 419 7.55 20.11 -0.19
C ASN A 419 6.04 20.03 0.13
N TRP A 420 5.21 20.90 -0.45
CA TRP A 420 3.75 20.87 -0.29
C TRP A 420 3.14 19.59 -0.84
N THR A 421 3.49 19.20 -2.07
CA THR A 421 2.98 17.96 -2.69
C THR A 421 3.44 16.74 -1.92
N LEU A 422 4.71 16.72 -1.48
CA LEU A 422 5.25 15.61 -0.69
C LEU A 422 4.59 15.51 0.68
N MET A 423 4.31 16.62 1.37
CA MET A 423 3.66 16.58 2.68
C MET A 423 2.22 16.05 2.60
N ASN A 424 1.53 16.28 1.48
CA ASN A 424 0.14 15.89 1.23
C ASN A 424 0.01 14.54 0.49
N SER A 425 1.09 13.77 0.33
CA SER A 425 1.05 12.53 -0.45
C SER A 425 0.36 11.34 0.23
N GLY A 426 -0.10 11.49 1.47
CA GLY A 426 -0.96 10.51 2.17
C GLY A 426 -0.28 9.55 3.14
N THR A 427 1.06 9.60 3.29
CA THR A 427 1.76 8.84 4.34
C THR A 427 2.64 9.70 5.21
N VAL A 428 2.21 9.98 6.44
CA VAL A 428 2.96 10.86 7.35
C VAL A 428 4.39 10.37 7.57
N LYS A 429 4.59 9.06 7.85
CA LYS A 429 5.91 8.49 8.17
C LYS A 429 6.89 8.64 7.00
N GLU A 430 6.59 8.05 5.86
CA GLU A 430 7.50 8.08 4.71
C GLU A 430 7.64 9.51 4.14
N ALA A 431 6.56 10.28 4.01
CA ALA A 431 6.64 11.64 3.47
C ALA A 431 7.52 12.55 4.34
N TYR A 432 7.41 12.47 5.67
CA TYR A 432 8.11 13.40 6.56
C TYR A 432 9.59 12.99 6.69
N MET A 433 9.90 11.68 6.67
CA MET A 433 11.28 11.21 6.59
C MET A 433 11.93 11.56 5.24
N LEU A 434 11.18 11.53 4.13
CA LEU A 434 11.65 11.99 2.83
C LEU A 434 11.87 13.51 2.80
N LEU A 435 10.96 14.31 3.37
CA LEU A 435 11.13 15.76 3.53
C LEU A 435 12.42 16.06 4.29
N LEU A 436 12.63 15.40 5.44
CA LEU A 436 13.84 15.56 6.25
C LEU A 436 15.09 15.17 5.46
N THR A 437 15.10 13.98 4.86
CA THR A 437 16.26 13.41 4.18
C THR A 437 16.66 14.22 2.96
N LEU A 438 15.70 14.59 2.10
CA LEU A 438 16.00 15.26 0.83
C LEU A 438 16.24 16.76 0.96
N ASN A 439 15.58 17.44 1.91
CA ASN A 439 15.95 18.83 2.22
C ASN A 439 17.35 18.88 2.86
N SER A 440 17.71 17.92 3.72
CA SER A 440 19.06 17.84 4.29
C SER A 440 20.10 17.55 3.20
N ALA A 441 19.83 16.61 2.30
CA ALA A 441 20.72 16.32 1.18
C ALA A 441 20.90 17.50 0.23
N GLY A 442 19.81 18.22 -0.07
CA GLY A 442 19.84 19.44 -0.86
C GLY A 442 20.61 20.59 -0.20
N ALA A 443 20.43 20.78 1.10
CA ALA A 443 21.18 21.74 1.90
C ALA A 443 22.68 21.40 1.95
N CYS A 444 23.03 20.12 2.12
CA CYS A 444 24.41 19.65 2.01
C CYS A 444 24.99 19.92 0.61
N ALA A 445 24.25 19.63 -0.45
CA ALA A 445 24.68 19.94 -1.82
C ALA A 445 24.96 21.45 -2.02
N LEU A 446 24.12 22.34 -1.47
CA LEU A 446 24.34 23.78 -1.50
C LEU A 446 25.55 24.22 -0.66
N LEU A 447 25.77 23.58 0.50
CA LEU A 447 26.90 23.87 1.39
C LEU A 447 28.24 23.66 0.67
N PHE A 448 28.36 22.56 -0.07
CA PHE A 448 29.57 22.22 -0.80
C PHE A 448 29.64 22.87 -2.18
N ALA A 449 28.56 23.43 -2.72
CA ALA A 449 28.56 24.04 -4.06
C ALA A 449 29.69 25.07 -4.24
N SER A 450 30.30 25.03 -5.43
CA SER A 450 31.42 25.89 -5.86
C SER A 450 30.96 27.32 -6.18
N ILE A 451 30.43 28.02 -5.17
CA ILE A 451 29.96 29.41 -5.22
C ILE A 451 30.61 30.23 -4.10
N SER A 452 30.63 31.56 -4.25
CA SER A 452 31.19 32.45 -3.23
C SER A 452 30.42 32.35 -1.91
N SER A 453 31.07 32.60 -0.77
CA SER A 453 30.45 32.53 0.55
C SER A 453 29.24 33.45 0.69
N ARG A 454 29.29 34.64 0.07
CA ARG A 454 28.17 35.60 0.06
C ARG A 454 26.97 35.07 -0.71
N GLU A 455 27.19 34.51 -1.89
CA GLU A 455 26.12 33.91 -2.71
C GLU A 455 25.54 32.67 -2.03
N ARG A 456 26.38 31.86 -1.38
CA ARG A 456 25.93 30.70 -0.58
C ARG A 456 25.02 31.13 0.56
N LEU A 457 25.41 32.14 1.34
CA LEU A 457 24.60 32.69 2.42
C LEU A 457 23.25 33.23 1.90
N LEU A 458 23.27 33.95 0.77
CA LEU A 458 22.04 34.44 0.13
C LEU A 458 21.11 33.29 -0.25
N ARG A 459 21.62 32.21 -0.84
CA ARG A 459 20.81 31.05 -1.25
C ARG A 459 20.27 30.25 -0.07
N PHE A 460 21.04 30.11 1.00
CA PHE A 460 20.53 29.58 2.27
C PHE A 460 19.44 30.49 2.85
N GLY A 461 19.61 31.81 2.79
CA GLY A 461 18.58 32.77 3.19
C GLY A 461 17.29 32.63 2.37
N LEU A 462 17.40 32.48 1.04
CA LEU A 462 16.24 32.25 0.17
C LEU A 462 15.55 30.92 0.48
N ALA A 463 16.30 29.84 0.68
CA ALA A 463 15.75 28.54 1.03
C ALA A 463 15.12 28.54 2.44
N GLY A 464 15.75 29.20 3.42
CA GLY A 464 15.22 29.38 4.77
C GLY A 464 13.93 30.22 4.76
N TRP A 465 13.89 31.29 3.96
CA TRP A 465 12.68 32.11 3.77
C TRP A 465 11.56 31.31 3.10
N ALA A 466 11.87 30.50 2.10
CA ALA A 466 10.92 29.53 1.56
C ALA A 466 10.46 28.54 2.64
N GLY A 467 11.35 28.05 3.51
CA GLY A 467 10.96 27.24 4.66
C GLY A 467 9.91 27.92 5.56
N VAL A 468 10.09 29.21 5.87
CA VAL A 468 9.11 29.99 6.66
C VAL A 468 7.76 30.08 5.95
N ILE A 469 7.76 30.40 4.65
CA ILE A 469 6.54 30.42 3.84
C ILE A 469 5.87 29.05 3.82
N PHE A 470 6.64 27.97 3.62
CA PHE A 470 6.15 26.61 3.60
C PHE A 470 5.48 26.22 4.92
N VAL A 471 6.13 26.44 6.06
CA VAL A 471 5.58 26.13 7.39
C VAL A 471 4.29 26.92 7.64
N SER A 472 4.21 28.16 7.15
CA SER A 472 3.01 29.00 7.28
C SER A 472 1.88 28.49 6.39
N LEU A 473 2.15 28.19 5.12
CA LEU A 473 1.17 27.63 4.18
C LEU A 473 0.71 26.23 4.59
N SER A 474 1.58 25.40 5.14
CA SER A 474 1.22 24.03 5.54
C SER A 474 0.53 23.95 6.90
N ALA A 475 0.34 25.08 7.60
CA ALA A 475 -0.25 25.14 8.93
C ALA A 475 -1.61 24.42 9.07
N PRO A 476 -2.57 24.53 8.13
CA PRO A 476 -3.84 23.80 8.21
C PRO A 476 -3.69 22.28 8.31
N ILE A 477 -2.56 21.72 7.89
CA ILE A 477 -2.31 20.28 7.88
C ILE A 477 -1.49 19.88 9.11
N TRP A 478 -0.32 20.50 9.34
CA TRP A 478 0.54 20.07 10.45
C TRP A 478 -0.01 20.50 11.81
N VAL A 479 -0.69 21.65 11.92
CA VAL A 479 -1.27 22.10 13.20
C VAL A 479 -2.41 21.19 13.63
N THR A 480 -3.32 20.83 12.70
CA THR A 480 -4.43 19.91 12.99
C THR A 480 -3.92 18.52 13.27
N PHE A 481 -2.94 18.02 12.50
CA PHE A 481 -2.31 16.73 12.74
C PHE A 481 -1.63 16.66 14.10
N LEU A 482 -0.81 17.65 14.48
CA LEU A 482 -0.13 17.63 15.77
C LEU A 482 -1.09 17.79 16.96
N ASP A 483 -2.17 18.58 16.82
CA ASP A 483 -3.20 18.71 17.87
C ASP A 483 -3.97 17.39 18.02
N ALA A 484 -4.31 16.72 16.91
CA ALA A 484 -4.95 15.40 16.92
C ALA A 484 -4.03 14.31 17.48
N LEU A 485 -2.78 14.24 17.02
CA LEU A 485 -1.78 13.27 17.47
C LEU A 485 -1.55 13.36 18.98
N LYS A 486 -1.48 14.58 19.52
CA LYS A 486 -1.31 14.80 20.96
C LYS A 486 -2.47 14.26 21.79
N ALA A 487 -3.68 14.24 21.24
CA ALA A 487 -4.91 13.86 21.93
C ALA A 487 -5.38 12.42 21.59
N SER A 488 -4.60 11.67 20.81
CA SER A 488 -5.00 10.37 20.28
C SER A 488 -4.09 9.24 20.75
N TYR A 489 -4.63 8.02 20.71
CA TYR A 489 -3.85 6.79 20.78
C TYR A 489 -3.32 6.43 19.39
N THR A 490 -2.11 5.84 19.34
CA THR A 490 -1.57 5.20 18.13
C THR A 490 -0.84 3.92 18.52
N GLY A 491 -0.87 2.90 17.64
CA GLY A 491 -0.14 1.64 17.83
C GLY A 491 1.38 1.81 17.93
N TYR A 492 1.90 3.00 17.65
CA TYR A 492 3.32 3.37 17.76
C TYR A 492 3.71 4.00 19.11
N ASN A 493 2.82 3.97 20.11
CA ASN A 493 3.14 4.43 21.46
C ASN A 493 4.20 3.55 22.16
N VAL A 494 4.46 2.35 21.66
CA VAL A 494 5.56 1.50 22.11
C VAL A 494 6.83 1.87 21.34
N VAL A 495 7.79 2.45 22.06
CA VAL A 495 9.03 2.95 21.47
C VAL A 495 9.87 1.79 20.91
N THR A 496 10.11 1.80 19.60
CA THR A 496 10.83 0.73 18.88
C THR A 496 11.54 1.26 17.65
N ALA A 497 12.63 0.60 17.21
CA ALA A 497 13.35 0.93 15.99
C ALA A 497 13.94 -0.34 15.34
N PHE A 498 13.49 -0.67 14.14
CA PHE A 498 13.97 -1.80 13.35
C PHE A 498 15.01 -1.37 12.32
N GLN A 499 16.09 -2.14 12.23
CA GLN A 499 17.21 -1.90 11.32
C GLN A 499 17.54 -3.18 10.55
N VAL A 500 18.14 -3.02 9.38
CA VAL A 500 18.65 -4.13 8.57
C VAL A 500 20.11 -4.38 8.97
N GLN A 501 20.53 -5.64 9.00
CA GLN A 501 21.93 -5.95 9.27
C GLN A 501 22.86 -5.50 8.13
N PRO A 502 24.09 -5.02 8.43
CA PRO A 502 25.06 -4.62 7.41
C PRO A 502 25.40 -5.68 6.37
N SER A 503 25.39 -6.97 6.74
CA SER A 503 25.64 -8.09 5.83
C SER A 503 24.61 -8.20 4.69
N LEU A 504 23.44 -7.56 4.85
CA LEU A 504 22.32 -7.62 3.91
C LEU A 504 22.23 -6.39 2.99
N VAL A 505 23.26 -5.53 2.96
CA VAL A 505 23.32 -4.35 2.06
C VAL A 505 23.09 -4.73 0.60
N LEU A 506 23.51 -5.93 0.16
CA LEU A 506 23.24 -6.38 -1.21
C LEU A 506 21.74 -6.42 -1.54
N GLY A 507 20.89 -6.80 -0.57
CA GLY A 507 19.44 -6.84 -0.72
C GLY A 507 18.78 -5.45 -0.82
N PHE A 508 19.50 -4.38 -0.51
CA PHE A 508 19.05 -3.02 -0.79
C PHE A 508 19.03 -2.70 -2.29
N PHE A 509 19.64 -3.54 -3.14
CA PHE A 509 19.61 -3.41 -4.58
C PHE A 509 18.77 -4.50 -5.28
N ASP A 510 18.22 -5.47 -4.56
CA ASP A 510 17.12 -6.32 -5.06
C ASP A 510 16.41 -6.96 -3.87
N GLU A 511 15.10 -6.74 -3.76
CA GLU A 511 14.32 -7.21 -2.61
C GLU A 511 14.26 -8.75 -2.54
N ILE A 512 14.50 -9.47 -3.66
CA ILE A 512 14.55 -10.94 -3.68
C ILE A 512 15.55 -11.53 -2.68
N LEU A 513 16.64 -10.80 -2.42
CA LEU A 513 17.70 -11.22 -1.53
C LEU A 513 17.33 -10.99 -0.06
N LEU A 514 16.31 -10.17 0.22
CA LEU A 514 15.80 -9.95 1.56
C LEU A 514 14.71 -10.95 1.93
N ARG A 515 13.89 -11.38 0.97
CA ARG A 515 12.74 -12.28 1.21
C ARG A 515 13.02 -13.54 2.03
N PRO A 516 14.14 -14.28 1.87
CA PRO A 516 14.40 -15.50 2.64
C PRO A 516 14.42 -15.30 4.17
N PHE A 517 14.64 -14.06 4.61
CA PHE A 517 14.65 -13.66 6.02
C PHE A 517 13.26 -13.34 6.57
N TRP A 518 12.19 -13.60 5.79
CA TRP A 518 10.80 -13.51 6.27
C TRP A 518 9.94 -14.74 5.94
N VAL A 519 8.87 -14.91 6.72
CA VAL A 519 7.89 -16.00 6.56
C VAL A 519 7.30 -15.95 5.15
N ASN A 520 7.17 -17.11 4.50
CA ASN A 520 6.65 -17.27 3.14
C ASN A 520 7.37 -16.46 2.05
N GLU A 521 8.62 -16.03 2.30
CA GLU A 521 9.40 -15.21 1.38
C GLU A 521 8.67 -13.94 0.89
N THR A 522 7.92 -13.28 1.79
CA THR A 522 7.24 -12.01 1.52
C THR A 522 8.21 -10.83 1.45
N VAL A 523 7.80 -9.74 0.81
CA VAL A 523 8.56 -8.49 0.73
C VAL A 523 8.31 -7.64 1.98
N TYR A 524 9.37 -7.18 2.65
CA TYR A 524 9.22 -6.42 3.91
C TYR A 524 10.15 -5.19 4.04
N ASN A 525 11.04 -4.96 3.07
CA ASN A 525 11.89 -3.77 2.96
C ASN A 525 11.91 -3.25 1.52
N PRO A 526 12.04 -1.92 1.32
CA PRO A 526 12.23 -1.34 0.00
C PRO A 526 13.66 -1.56 -0.50
N SER A 527 13.82 -1.64 -1.83
CA SER A 527 15.14 -1.72 -2.47
C SER A 527 15.17 -0.93 -3.79
N ALA A 528 16.38 -0.65 -4.27
CA ALA A 528 16.67 -0.10 -5.59
C ALA A 528 16.65 -1.21 -6.66
N ASN A 529 17.64 -1.28 -7.54
CA ASN A 529 17.84 -2.39 -8.47
C ASN A 529 19.34 -2.63 -8.75
N PHE A 530 19.68 -3.80 -9.30
CA PHE A 530 21.07 -4.18 -9.59
C PHE A 530 21.72 -3.34 -10.69
N LEU A 531 20.95 -2.77 -11.63
CA LEU A 531 21.50 -1.85 -12.61
C LEU A 531 22.05 -0.61 -11.88
N LEU A 532 21.29 -0.02 -10.98
CA LEU A 532 21.74 1.09 -10.15
C LEU A 532 22.93 0.72 -9.27
N LEU A 533 23.00 -0.53 -8.76
CA LEU A 533 24.20 -1.02 -8.07
C LEU A 533 25.45 -0.90 -8.95
N THR A 534 25.40 -1.27 -10.24
CA THR A 534 26.57 -1.11 -11.13
C THR A 534 27.00 0.35 -11.26
N GLY A 535 26.06 1.30 -11.22
CA GLY A 535 26.35 2.74 -11.19
C GLY A 535 26.99 3.18 -9.87
N VAL A 536 26.54 2.64 -8.74
CA VAL A 536 27.14 2.89 -7.42
C VAL A 536 28.55 2.31 -7.34
N LEU A 537 28.77 1.09 -7.84
CA LEU A 537 30.10 0.48 -7.92
C LEU A 537 31.03 1.35 -8.77
N ALA A 538 30.57 1.83 -9.92
CA ALA A 538 31.32 2.78 -10.74
C ALA A 538 31.62 4.09 -9.97
N PHE A 539 30.65 4.65 -9.24
CA PHE A 539 30.86 5.82 -8.38
C PHE A 539 31.99 5.58 -7.36
N LEU A 540 32.02 4.40 -6.72
CA LEU A 540 33.04 4.03 -5.74
C LEU A 540 34.41 3.79 -6.36
N VAL A 541 34.49 3.12 -7.51
CA VAL A 541 35.75 2.93 -8.25
C VAL A 541 36.35 4.28 -8.63
N TYR A 542 35.51 5.23 -9.04
CA TYR A 542 35.93 6.56 -9.46
C TYR A 542 35.84 7.61 -8.35
N LEU A 543 35.77 7.20 -7.08
CA LEU A 543 35.46 8.10 -5.96
C LEU A 543 36.33 9.35 -5.96
N ARG A 544 37.65 9.22 -6.17
CA ARG A 544 38.58 10.35 -6.20
C ARG A 544 38.24 11.41 -7.25
N VAL A 545 37.81 10.99 -8.44
CA VAL A 545 37.43 11.90 -9.53
C VAL A 545 36.04 12.47 -9.28
N VAL A 546 35.11 11.64 -8.81
CA VAL A 546 33.72 12.06 -8.61
C VAL A 546 33.59 13.09 -7.50
N ILE A 547 34.36 12.98 -6.41
CA ILE A 547 34.30 13.92 -5.28
C ILE A 547 34.94 15.29 -5.58
N GLU A 548 35.66 15.44 -6.70
CA GLU A 548 36.06 16.76 -7.19
C GLU A 548 34.83 17.60 -7.55
N ASN A 549 33.75 16.96 -8.00
CA ASN A 549 32.45 17.60 -8.08
C ASN A 549 31.89 17.78 -6.66
N ARG A 550 31.97 19.01 -6.16
CA ARG A 550 31.57 19.34 -4.79
C ARG A 550 30.09 19.07 -4.50
N ILE A 551 29.21 19.13 -5.51
CA ILE A 551 27.81 18.75 -5.35
C ILE A 551 27.70 17.24 -5.12
N ALA A 552 28.44 16.43 -5.90
CA ALA A 552 28.49 14.98 -5.71
C ALA A 552 29.02 14.60 -4.33
N LEU A 553 30.06 15.29 -3.84
CA LEU A 553 30.58 15.14 -2.48
C LEU A 553 29.49 15.46 -1.43
N GLY A 554 28.76 16.57 -1.58
CA GLY A 554 27.69 16.94 -0.66
C GLY A 554 26.57 15.90 -0.60
N LEU A 555 26.19 15.30 -1.74
CA LEU A 555 25.21 14.22 -1.80
C LEU A 555 25.73 12.92 -1.18
N ALA A 556 27.00 12.57 -1.43
CA ALA A 556 27.62 11.38 -0.86
C ALA A 556 27.69 11.46 0.67
N LEU A 557 28.08 12.62 1.22
CA LEU A 557 28.09 12.87 2.66
C LEU A 557 26.67 12.83 3.25
N ALA A 558 25.68 13.39 2.54
CA ALA A 558 24.29 13.33 2.97
C ALA A 558 23.71 11.92 2.99
N ALA A 559 24.19 11.01 2.13
CA ALA A 559 23.76 9.61 2.11
C ALA A 559 24.25 8.80 3.33
N LEU A 560 25.34 9.21 3.97
CA LEU A 560 25.93 8.48 5.11
C LEU A 560 24.97 8.40 6.31
N MET A 561 24.21 9.47 6.57
CA MET A 561 23.26 9.50 7.69
C MET A 561 22.14 8.44 7.51
N PRO A 562 21.31 8.49 6.45
CA PRO A 562 20.26 7.49 6.28
C PRO A 562 20.83 6.08 6.08
N LEU A 563 22.00 5.92 5.45
CA LEU A 563 22.72 4.63 5.38
C LEU A 563 23.02 4.09 6.78
N SER A 564 23.50 4.94 7.69
CA SER A 564 23.85 4.56 9.05
C SER A 564 22.64 4.18 9.90
N ILE A 565 21.49 4.83 9.66
CA ILE A 565 20.21 4.48 10.30
C ILE A 565 19.66 3.17 9.72
N VAL A 566 19.69 2.97 8.40
CA VAL A 566 19.10 1.77 7.78
C VAL A 566 19.86 0.51 8.17
N PHE A 567 21.20 0.55 8.14
CA PHE A 567 22.04 -0.64 8.35
C PHE A 567 22.62 -0.78 9.76
N GLY A 568 22.07 -0.09 10.76
CA GLY A 568 22.49 -0.31 12.15
C GLY A 568 23.88 0.22 12.53
N LEU A 569 24.49 1.12 11.74
CA LEU A 569 25.73 1.78 12.15
C LEU A 569 25.49 2.77 13.30
N ILE A 570 24.30 3.39 13.34
CA ILE A 570 23.78 4.09 14.53
C ILE A 570 22.94 3.07 15.32
N PRO A 571 23.28 2.78 16.60
CA PRO A 571 22.56 1.80 17.40
C PRO A 571 21.06 2.16 17.58
N PRO A 572 20.16 1.16 17.58
CA PRO A 572 18.72 1.40 17.75
C PRO A 572 18.41 2.02 19.12
N LEU A 573 19.22 1.70 20.14
CA LEU A 573 19.16 2.28 21.49
C LEU A 573 19.36 3.80 21.54
N TRP A 574 19.97 4.39 20.52
CA TRP A 574 20.13 5.85 20.42
C TRP A 574 18.97 6.47 19.67
N ILE A 575 18.49 5.79 18.62
CA ILE A 575 17.34 6.21 17.82
C ILE A 575 16.08 6.34 18.69
N ILE A 576 15.81 5.35 19.52
CA ILE A 576 14.62 5.33 20.38
C ILE A 576 14.56 6.47 21.40
N LYS A 577 15.70 7.11 21.71
CA LYS A 577 15.78 8.26 22.62
C LYS A 577 15.45 9.58 21.94
N VAL A 578 15.44 9.62 20.61
CA VAL A 578 15.11 10.83 19.86
C VAL A 578 13.59 10.97 19.78
N PRO A 579 13.00 12.08 20.29
CA PRO A 579 11.57 12.31 20.18
C PRO A 579 11.09 12.20 18.73
N PHE A 580 9.86 11.71 18.53
CA PHE A 580 9.27 11.33 17.24
C PHE A 580 9.92 10.12 16.55
N LEU A 581 11.26 10.03 16.46
CA LEU A 581 11.92 8.89 15.81
C LEU A 581 11.69 7.57 16.57
N GLY A 582 11.64 7.61 17.90
CA GLY A 582 11.32 6.44 18.71
C GLY A 582 9.92 5.85 18.47
N ASN A 583 9.01 6.62 17.86
CA ASN A 583 7.65 6.18 17.48
C ASN A 583 7.57 5.78 15.98
N VAL A 584 8.71 5.61 15.31
CA VAL A 584 8.80 5.11 13.94
C VAL A 584 9.44 3.73 13.96
N ALA A 585 8.64 2.70 14.27
CA ALA A 585 9.11 1.32 14.41
C ALA A 585 9.92 0.85 13.18
N HIS A 586 9.38 1.01 11.97
CA HIS A 586 10.04 0.65 10.71
C HIS A 586 10.96 1.77 10.19
N ILE A 587 11.97 2.14 10.98
CA ILE A 587 12.87 3.25 10.64
C ILE A 587 13.76 2.93 9.43
N ASP A 588 14.16 1.67 9.28
CA ASP A 588 14.85 1.17 8.10
C ASP A 588 14.04 1.36 6.81
N ASN A 589 12.75 1.05 6.83
CA ASN A 589 11.87 1.26 5.69
C ASN A 589 11.76 2.76 5.37
N SER A 590 11.51 3.57 6.40
CA SER A 590 11.25 5.00 6.23
C SER A 590 12.47 5.76 5.72
N PHE A 591 13.66 5.56 6.32
CA PHE A 591 14.90 6.18 5.85
C PHE A 591 15.47 5.49 4.61
N GLY A 592 15.18 4.20 4.40
CA GLY A 592 15.54 3.45 3.19
C GLY A 592 14.96 4.09 1.94
N THR A 593 13.70 4.56 1.99
CA THR A 593 13.11 5.30 0.86
C THR A 593 13.92 6.55 0.49
N GLY A 594 14.37 7.34 1.46
CA GLY A 594 15.20 8.53 1.22
C GLY A 594 16.61 8.19 0.74
N LEU A 595 17.20 7.12 1.27
CA LEU A 595 18.51 6.63 0.83
C LEU A 595 18.48 6.20 -0.64
N ILE A 596 17.43 5.48 -1.08
CA ILE A 596 17.27 5.06 -2.48
C ILE A 596 17.35 6.26 -3.42
N GLN A 597 16.66 7.36 -3.09
CA GLN A 597 16.63 8.57 -3.91
C GLN A 597 18.03 9.18 -4.13
N ILE A 598 18.82 9.28 -3.05
CA ILE A 598 20.18 9.84 -3.13
C ILE A 598 21.10 8.89 -3.88
N VAL A 599 21.04 7.59 -3.57
CA VAL A 599 21.88 6.55 -4.18
C VAL A 599 21.63 6.44 -5.69
N ILE A 600 20.38 6.62 -6.16
CA ILE A 600 20.08 6.67 -7.60
C ILE A 600 20.82 7.81 -8.30
N VAL A 601 20.85 9.00 -7.69
CA VAL A 601 21.57 10.15 -8.26
C VAL A 601 23.08 9.89 -8.27
N LEU A 602 23.63 9.31 -7.19
CA LEU A 602 25.04 8.90 -7.12
C LEU A 602 25.38 7.84 -8.18
N ALA A 603 24.49 6.87 -8.43
CA ALA A 603 24.64 5.88 -9.48
C ALA A 603 24.70 6.53 -10.87
N GLY A 604 23.86 7.54 -11.13
CA GLY A 604 23.90 8.33 -12.35
C GLY A 604 25.22 9.07 -12.57
N ILE A 605 25.80 9.62 -11.49
CA ILE A 605 27.13 10.24 -11.52
C ILE A 605 28.21 9.19 -11.82
N GLY A 606 28.11 8.01 -11.22
CA GLY A 606 28.97 6.86 -11.50
C GLY A 606 28.93 6.46 -12.97
N PHE A 607 27.74 6.29 -13.56
CA PHE A 607 27.58 5.99 -14.99
C PHE A 607 28.19 7.06 -15.90
N ALA A 608 27.94 8.34 -15.61
CA ALA A 608 28.49 9.44 -16.39
C ALA A 608 30.03 9.42 -16.37
N THR A 609 30.62 9.20 -15.19
CA THR A 609 32.08 9.16 -15.03
C THR A 609 32.68 7.93 -15.72
N ALA A 610 32.06 6.77 -15.53
CA ALA A 610 32.47 5.51 -16.15
C ALA A 610 32.49 5.61 -17.68
N SER A 611 31.52 6.30 -18.29
CA SER A 611 31.45 6.45 -19.75
C SER A 611 32.71 7.07 -20.37
N THR A 612 33.44 7.89 -19.61
CA THR A 612 34.67 8.57 -20.08
C THR A 612 35.95 7.78 -19.80
N ARG A 613 35.90 6.85 -18.85
CA ARG A 613 37.07 6.09 -18.38
C ARG A 613 37.10 4.64 -18.86
N LEU A 614 35.94 4.00 -18.97
CA LEU A 614 35.80 2.60 -19.42
C LEU A 614 36.39 2.36 -20.81
N ALA A 615 36.39 3.37 -21.69
CA ALA A 615 36.97 3.28 -23.03
C ALA A 615 38.51 3.26 -23.05
N ARG A 616 39.16 3.68 -21.97
CA ARG A 616 40.62 3.76 -21.87
C ARG A 616 41.23 2.41 -21.49
N PRO A 617 42.53 2.17 -21.71
CA PRO A 617 43.19 0.92 -21.32
C PRO A 617 42.94 0.56 -19.84
N GLU A 618 42.99 1.54 -18.94
CA GLU A 618 42.78 1.38 -17.49
C GLU A 618 41.38 0.86 -17.14
N GLY A 619 40.39 1.00 -18.03
CA GLY A 619 39.03 0.52 -17.78
C GLY A 619 38.94 -1.00 -17.52
N GLU A 620 39.93 -1.80 -17.92
CA GLU A 620 40.01 -3.22 -17.51
C GLU A 620 40.28 -3.37 -16.02
N THR A 621 41.22 -2.59 -15.50
CA THR A 621 41.49 -2.55 -14.05
C THR A 621 40.31 -1.98 -13.27
N ASP A 622 39.61 -0.99 -13.83
CA ASP A 622 38.40 -0.42 -13.21
C ASP A 622 37.29 -1.47 -13.07
N ILE A 623 37.07 -2.31 -14.09
CA ILE A 623 36.11 -3.44 -14.02
C ILE A 623 36.56 -4.47 -12.99
N GLY A 624 37.87 -4.73 -12.88
CA GLY A 624 38.45 -5.58 -11.84
C GLY A 624 38.12 -5.08 -10.43
N PHE A 625 38.31 -3.78 -10.16
CA PHE A 625 37.94 -3.17 -8.88
C PHE A 625 36.43 -3.19 -8.63
N ALA A 626 35.60 -2.90 -9.64
CA ALA A 626 34.15 -2.99 -9.51
C ALA A 626 33.70 -4.42 -9.16
N THR A 627 34.34 -5.43 -9.75
CA THR A 627 34.10 -6.84 -9.47
C THR A 627 34.50 -7.21 -8.05
N LEU A 628 35.64 -6.71 -7.56
CA LEU A 628 36.07 -6.90 -6.17
C LEU A 628 35.10 -6.28 -5.17
N LEU A 629 34.59 -5.06 -5.45
CA LEU A 629 33.59 -4.40 -4.62
C LEU A 629 32.26 -5.18 -4.61
N LEU A 630 31.82 -5.69 -5.77
CA LEU A 630 30.64 -6.54 -5.86
C LEU A 630 30.84 -7.83 -5.04
N PHE A 631 32.00 -8.48 -5.15
CA PHE A 631 32.34 -9.63 -4.33
C PHE A 631 32.32 -9.30 -2.82
N GLY A 632 32.81 -8.12 -2.44
CA GLY A 632 32.74 -7.61 -1.07
C GLY A 632 31.31 -7.42 -0.53
N LEU A 633 30.28 -7.33 -1.39
CA LEU A 633 28.88 -7.33 -0.99
C LEU A 633 28.25 -8.74 -1.01
N VAL A 634 28.63 -9.56 -1.99
CA VAL A 634 28.12 -10.94 -2.13
C VAL A 634 28.66 -11.85 -1.03
N PHE A 635 29.95 -11.73 -0.69
CA PHE A 635 30.58 -12.59 0.30
C PHE A 635 29.92 -12.48 1.68
N PRO A 636 29.71 -11.29 2.28
CA PRO A 636 29.01 -11.19 3.56
C PRO A 636 27.57 -11.71 3.51
N TYR A 637 26.85 -11.48 2.41
CA TYR A 637 25.49 -11.98 2.24
C TYR A 637 25.42 -13.51 2.31
N VAL A 638 26.36 -14.21 1.66
CA VAL A 638 26.45 -15.67 1.68
C VAL A 638 27.04 -16.19 3.00
N ALA A 639 28.12 -15.56 3.49
CA ALA A 639 28.86 -16.02 4.66
C ALA A 639 28.09 -15.84 5.97
N PHE A 640 27.24 -14.82 6.07
CA PHE A 640 26.44 -14.53 7.27
C PHE A 640 24.97 -14.97 7.13
N GLY A 641 24.70 -15.99 6.32
CA GLY A 641 23.34 -16.56 6.11
C GLY A 641 22.71 -17.28 7.31
N GLN A 642 23.17 -17.04 8.54
CA GLN A 642 22.56 -17.49 9.80
C GLN A 642 22.12 -16.31 10.67
N THR A 643 22.16 -15.08 10.13
CA THR A 643 21.95 -13.87 10.91
C THR A 643 20.48 -13.54 11.17
N VAL A 644 20.17 -13.23 12.43
CA VAL A 644 18.86 -12.72 12.86
C VAL A 644 18.69 -11.29 12.39
N GLN A 645 17.97 -11.08 11.29
CA GLN A 645 17.86 -9.77 10.67
C GLN A 645 17.25 -8.69 11.61
N ARG A 646 16.11 -8.99 12.24
CA ARG A 646 15.41 -8.11 13.19
C ARG A 646 15.16 -8.92 14.46
N SER A 647 15.85 -8.59 15.55
CA SER A 647 15.86 -9.39 16.80
C SER A 647 14.49 -9.59 17.46
N THR A 648 13.48 -8.80 17.11
CA THR A 648 12.12 -8.86 17.71
C THR A 648 11.06 -9.52 16.83
N PHE A 649 11.36 -9.79 15.55
CA PHE A 649 10.37 -10.22 14.55
C PHE A 649 10.91 -11.25 13.54
N SER A 650 12.14 -11.74 13.73
CA SER A 650 12.70 -12.83 12.92
C SER A 650 11.99 -14.14 13.27
N TYR A 651 11.52 -14.85 12.26
CA TYR A 651 10.99 -16.22 12.43
C TYR A 651 12.10 -17.26 12.57
N LEU A 652 13.35 -16.87 12.27
CA LEU A 652 14.53 -17.71 12.45
C LEU A 652 15.15 -17.46 13.82
N HIS A 653 15.41 -18.55 14.52
CA HIS A 653 16.15 -18.57 15.79
C HIS A 653 17.67 -18.67 15.54
N TRP A 654 18.45 -18.29 16.55
CA TRP A 654 19.90 -18.38 16.49
C TRP A 654 20.35 -19.83 16.24
N GLY A 655 21.17 -20.06 15.20
CA GLY A 655 21.65 -21.38 14.82
C GLY A 655 20.81 -22.09 13.75
N GLU A 656 19.66 -21.55 13.35
CA GLU A 656 18.88 -22.07 12.23
C GLU A 656 19.46 -21.60 10.88
N SER A 657 19.46 -22.49 9.89
CA SER A 657 19.87 -22.16 8.53
C SER A 657 18.73 -21.53 7.74
N ILE A 658 19.01 -20.46 7.00
CA ILE A 658 18.01 -19.82 6.13
C ILE A 658 17.60 -20.77 4.99
N PRO A 659 16.30 -21.02 4.79
CA PRO A 659 15.80 -21.86 3.71
C PRO A 659 15.75 -21.08 2.39
N TYR A 660 16.89 -20.87 1.74
CA TYR A 660 16.93 -20.24 0.42
C TYR A 660 16.23 -21.10 -0.64
N SER A 661 15.25 -20.53 -1.35
CA SER A 661 14.68 -21.20 -2.51
C SER A 661 15.67 -21.21 -3.69
N PRO A 662 15.59 -22.23 -4.58
CA PRO A 662 16.39 -22.27 -5.81
C PRO A 662 16.23 -21.01 -6.67
N PHE A 663 15.05 -20.40 -6.63
CA PHE A 663 14.78 -19.16 -7.34
C PHE A 663 15.64 -17.99 -6.84
N VAL A 664 15.89 -17.89 -5.52
CA VAL A 664 16.72 -16.82 -4.96
C VAL A 664 18.18 -17.01 -5.38
N TRP A 665 18.71 -18.23 -5.32
CA TRP A 665 20.07 -18.53 -5.80
C TRP A 665 20.22 -18.30 -7.30
N GLY A 666 19.24 -18.74 -8.09
CA GLY A 666 19.20 -18.49 -9.54
C GLY A 666 19.13 -17.00 -9.87
N SER A 667 18.33 -16.24 -9.12
CA SER A 667 18.26 -14.78 -9.25
C SER A 667 19.59 -14.12 -8.93
N LEU A 668 20.23 -14.48 -7.80
CA LEU A 668 21.53 -13.92 -7.43
C LEU A 668 22.59 -14.19 -8.51
N ALA A 669 22.68 -15.43 -9.01
CA ALA A 669 23.61 -15.80 -10.07
C ALA A 669 23.35 -15.02 -11.37
N ALA A 670 22.09 -14.91 -11.78
CA ALA A 670 21.69 -14.16 -12.97
C ALA A 670 21.99 -12.66 -12.84
N LEU A 671 21.73 -12.08 -11.67
CA LEU A 671 22.00 -10.66 -11.38
C LEU A 671 23.50 -10.36 -11.40
N ILE A 672 24.34 -11.21 -10.81
CA ILE A 672 25.81 -11.08 -10.87
C ILE A 672 26.30 -11.19 -12.32
N ALA A 673 25.85 -12.22 -13.05
CA ALA A 673 26.25 -12.43 -14.44
C ALA A 673 25.82 -11.24 -15.33
N ALA A 674 24.61 -10.73 -15.15
CA ALA A 674 24.10 -9.57 -15.87
C ALA A 674 24.87 -8.29 -15.52
N ALA A 675 25.22 -8.06 -14.26
CA ALA A 675 26.02 -6.90 -13.83
C ALA A 675 27.43 -6.92 -14.44
N LEU A 676 28.13 -8.06 -14.39
CA LEU A 676 29.45 -8.23 -15.01
C LEU A 676 29.36 -8.10 -16.54
N GLY A 677 28.38 -8.77 -17.16
CA GLY A 677 28.11 -8.68 -18.59
C GLY A 677 27.81 -7.25 -19.04
N PHE A 678 27.06 -6.49 -18.25
CA PHE A 678 26.75 -5.09 -18.51
C PHE A 678 28.03 -4.23 -18.50
N MET A 679 28.89 -4.38 -17.50
CA MET A 679 30.16 -3.62 -17.44
C MET A 679 31.07 -3.93 -18.65
N LEU A 680 31.20 -5.22 -19.02
CA LEU A 680 32.01 -5.66 -20.15
C LEU A 680 31.45 -5.16 -21.50
N VAL A 681 30.13 -5.26 -21.71
CA VAL A 681 29.51 -4.82 -22.96
C VAL A 681 29.51 -3.29 -23.08
N MET A 682 29.37 -2.56 -21.97
CA MET A 682 29.52 -1.09 -21.97
C MET A 682 30.92 -0.66 -22.37
N ARG A 683 31.97 -1.31 -21.85
CA ARG A 683 33.35 -1.08 -22.33
C ARG A 683 33.48 -1.31 -23.84
N ARG A 684 32.94 -2.42 -24.35
CA ARG A 684 32.98 -2.70 -25.80
C ARG A 684 32.22 -1.68 -26.64
N LEU A 685 31.04 -1.25 -26.19
CA LEU A 685 30.24 -0.22 -26.84
C LEU A 685 30.93 1.14 -26.88
N LEU A 686 31.65 1.50 -25.81
CA LEU A 686 32.38 2.76 -25.72
C LEU A 686 33.70 2.74 -26.52
N THR A 687 34.32 1.57 -26.69
CA THR A 687 35.57 1.41 -27.44
C THR A 687 35.36 1.22 -28.95
N HIS A 688 34.38 0.42 -29.34
CA HIS A 688 34.16 0.01 -30.73
C HIS A 688 32.90 0.62 -31.37
N GLY A 689 32.09 1.35 -30.59
CA GLY A 689 30.82 1.92 -31.03
C GLY A 689 29.65 0.94 -31.01
N PRO A 690 28.43 1.43 -31.27
CA PRO A 690 27.21 0.62 -31.21
C PRO A 690 27.09 -0.37 -32.38
N SER A 691 26.90 -1.64 -32.06
CA SER A 691 26.54 -2.70 -33.00
C SER A 691 25.26 -3.41 -32.53
N ALA A 692 24.53 -4.05 -33.44
CA ALA A 692 23.26 -4.71 -33.11
C ALA A 692 23.40 -5.76 -32.00
N HIS A 693 24.43 -6.62 -32.06
CA HIS A 693 24.64 -7.67 -31.07
C HIS A 693 25.06 -7.10 -29.70
N LEU A 694 25.87 -6.04 -29.66
CA LEU A 694 26.25 -5.39 -28.40
C LEU A 694 25.05 -4.69 -27.76
N LEU A 695 24.22 -4.02 -28.54
CA LEU A 695 22.99 -3.39 -28.05
C LEU A 695 21.98 -4.41 -27.54
N LEU A 696 21.81 -5.53 -28.24
CA LEU A 696 20.99 -6.65 -27.78
C LEU A 696 21.51 -7.21 -26.45
N PHE A 697 22.80 -7.52 -26.37
CA PHE A 697 23.39 -8.08 -25.15
C PHE A 697 23.30 -7.11 -23.96
N ALA A 698 23.56 -5.82 -24.17
CA ALA A 698 23.35 -4.79 -23.15
C ALA A 698 21.88 -4.73 -22.70
N SER A 699 20.94 -4.81 -23.65
CA SER A 699 19.51 -4.85 -23.34
C SER A 699 19.13 -6.11 -22.55
N THR A 700 19.71 -7.27 -22.87
CA THR A 700 19.53 -8.50 -22.10
C THR A 700 19.99 -8.33 -20.66
N CYS A 701 21.20 -7.78 -20.43
CA CYS A 701 21.69 -7.53 -19.08
C CYS A 701 20.78 -6.56 -18.30
N VAL A 702 20.32 -5.49 -18.95
CA VAL A 702 19.38 -4.52 -18.35
C VAL A 702 18.05 -5.20 -18.00
N ILE A 703 17.48 -6.00 -18.91
CA ILE A 703 16.22 -6.72 -18.67
C ILE A 703 16.37 -7.65 -17.46
N ILE A 704 17.42 -8.46 -17.39
CA ILE A 704 17.66 -9.37 -16.25
C ILE A 704 17.69 -8.61 -14.92
N MET A 705 18.32 -7.43 -14.89
CA MET A 705 18.45 -6.64 -13.66
C MET A 705 17.20 -5.83 -13.28
N LEU A 706 16.23 -5.65 -14.18
CA LEU A 706 15.09 -4.75 -13.97
C LEU A 706 13.72 -5.45 -13.98
N TRP A 707 13.54 -6.51 -14.76
CA TRP A 707 12.22 -7.02 -15.13
C TRP A 707 11.31 -7.32 -13.92
N ARG A 708 11.85 -7.91 -12.85
CA ARG A 708 11.09 -8.30 -11.64
C ARG A 708 10.32 -7.15 -10.98
N HIS A 709 10.81 -5.93 -11.09
CA HIS A 709 10.25 -4.76 -10.41
C HIS A 709 9.13 -4.06 -11.19
N GLY A 710 8.81 -4.54 -12.40
CA GLY A 710 7.62 -4.12 -13.15
C GLY A 710 6.35 -4.86 -12.72
N TRP A 711 5.20 -4.37 -13.20
CA TRP A 711 3.92 -5.04 -13.12
C TRP A 711 3.75 -5.94 -14.33
N HIS A 712 3.32 -7.16 -14.10
CA HIS A 712 3.27 -8.22 -15.11
C HIS A 712 1.90 -8.87 -15.21
N SER A 713 1.58 -9.42 -16.37
CA SER A 713 0.38 -10.23 -16.57
C SER A 713 0.76 -11.57 -17.17
N GLY A 714 0.52 -12.66 -16.41
CA GLY A 714 0.68 -14.04 -16.90
C GLY A 714 2.13 -14.48 -17.13
N THR A 715 3.06 -14.10 -16.25
CA THR A 715 4.48 -14.43 -16.41
C THR A 715 4.91 -15.73 -15.75
N GLY A 716 4.06 -16.45 -15.02
CA GLY A 716 4.45 -17.72 -14.38
C GLY A 716 5.42 -17.55 -13.20
N PHE A 717 5.48 -16.37 -12.59
CA PHE A 717 6.30 -16.08 -11.42
C PHE A 717 5.45 -15.44 -10.31
N GLU A 718 4.20 -15.86 -10.20
CA GLU A 718 3.24 -15.33 -9.25
C GLU A 718 3.81 -15.38 -7.82
N GLY A 719 3.66 -14.29 -7.07
CA GLY A 719 4.28 -14.14 -5.75
C GLY A 719 5.76 -13.74 -5.78
N ARG A 720 6.44 -13.75 -6.93
CA ARG A 720 7.81 -13.18 -7.11
C ARG A 720 7.82 -11.88 -7.90
N VAL A 721 6.76 -11.61 -8.65
CA VAL A 721 6.50 -10.35 -9.35
C VAL A 721 5.13 -9.82 -8.96
N VAL A 722 4.87 -8.55 -9.29
CA VAL A 722 3.56 -7.92 -9.04
C VAL A 722 2.63 -8.19 -10.21
N THR A 723 1.48 -8.80 -9.94
CA THR A 723 0.44 -9.08 -10.93
C THR A 723 -0.81 -8.26 -10.60
N PRO A 724 -1.04 -7.10 -11.25
CA PRO A 724 -2.25 -6.31 -11.02
C PRO A 724 -3.47 -7.05 -11.56
N MET A 725 -4.57 -6.97 -10.82
CA MET A 725 -5.82 -7.63 -11.19
C MET A 725 -6.76 -6.72 -11.98
N VAL A 726 -7.92 -7.25 -12.36
CA VAL A 726 -8.84 -6.60 -13.29
C VAL A 726 -9.33 -5.27 -12.71
N ARG A 727 -9.43 -4.23 -13.55
CA ARG A 727 -10.03 -2.96 -13.14
C ARG A 727 -11.52 -3.16 -12.85
N VAL A 728 -11.96 -2.68 -11.70
CA VAL A 728 -13.35 -2.80 -11.24
C VAL A 728 -14.04 -1.43 -11.18
N ASP A 729 -15.36 -1.44 -11.13
CA ASP A 729 -16.15 -0.28 -10.75
C ASP A 729 -16.47 -0.35 -9.25
N PHE A 730 -16.14 0.71 -8.52
CA PHE A 730 -16.41 0.82 -7.09
C PHE A 730 -17.84 1.28 -6.78
N HIS A 731 -18.59 1.75 -7.78
CA HIS A 731 -19.95 2.29 -7.61
C HIS A 731 -21.03 1.24 -7.85
N GLY A 732 -20.68 -0.05 -7.83
CA GLY A 732 -21.64 -1.14 -8.00
C GLY A 732 -22.75 -1.07 -6.96
N GLU A 733 -24.00 -1.19 -7.42
CA GLU A 733 -25.18 -1.12 -6.56
C GLU A 733 -25.47 -2.46 -5.89
N SER A 734 -25.71 -2.42 -4.58
CA SER A 734 -26.17 -3.57 -3.78
C SER A 734 -27.64 -3.37 -3.37
N PRO A 735 -28.54 -4.31 -3.71
CA PRO A 735 -29.92 -4.31 -3.20
C PRO A 735 -29.99 -4.27 -1.67
N ALA A 736 -29.14 -5.02 -0.97
CA ALA A 736 -29.06 -5.00 0.48
C ALA A 736 -28.71 -3.61 1.04
N ILE A 737 -27.68 -2.96 0.50
CA ILE A 737 -27.27 -1.61 0.93
C ILE A 737 -28.38 -0.59 0.65
N THR A 738 -29.07 -0.72 -0.49
CA THR A 738 -30.19 0.15 -0.86
C THR A 738 -31.35 0.02 0.12
N ALA A 739 -31.74 -1.20 0.47
CA ALA A 739 -32.80 -1.46 1.44
C ALA A 739 -32.43 -1.00 2.85
N LEU A 740 -31.19 -1.23 3.28
CA LEU A 740 -30.66 -0.76 4.55
C LEU A 740 -30.76 0.77 4.65
N ARG A 741 -30.29 1.51 3.63
CA ARG A 741 -30.38 2.98 3.61
C ARG A 741 -31.82 3.49 3.59
N ALA A 742 -32.72 2.78 2.91
CA ALA A 742 -34.14 3.12 2.93
C ALA A 742 -34.73 3.00 4.34
N ASP A 743 -34.35 1.95 5.08
CA ASP A 743 -34.77 1.73 6.48
C ASP A 743 -34.18 2.79 7.44
N GLN A 744 -33.02 3.38 7.12
CA GLN A 744 -32.37 4.44 7.90
C GLN A 744 -32.95 5.85 7.70
N LYS A 745 -33.84 6.07 6.71
CA LYS A 745 -34.24 7.41 6.26
C LYS A 745 -34.88 8.30 7.34
N GLY A 746 -35.48 7.70 8.38
CA GLY A 746 -36.11 8.42 9.50
C GLY A 746 -35.26 8.52 10.77
N GLU A 747 -34.37 7.56 10.99
CA GLU A 747 -33.54 7.45 12.18
C GLU A 747 -32.16 6.91 11.77
N PRO A 748 -31.13 7.77 11.69
CA PRO A 748 -29.80 7.32 11.31
C PRO A 748 -29.28 6.33 12.34
N SER A 749 -28.64 5.28 11.86
CA SER A 749 -28.09 4.21 12.68
C SER A 749 -26.76 3.74 12.12
N ARG A 750 -26.05 2.94 12.90
CA ARG A 750 -24.86 2.24 12.45
C ARG A 750 -25.17 0.87 11.90
N ALA A 751 -24.29 0.43 11.00
CA ALA A 751 -24.29 -0.90 10.44
C ALA A 751 -22.97 -1.61 10.74
N VAL A 752 -23.04 -2.91 11.01
CA VAL A 752 -21.85 -3.78 11.16
C VAL A 752 -22.06 -5.05 10.37
N GLY A 753 -20.99 -5.58 9.76
CA GLY A 753 -21.02 -6.91 9.18
C GLY A 753 -20.52 -7.96 10.17
N PHE A 754 -21.10 -9.14 10.10
CA PHE A 754 -20.51 -10.30 10.76
C PHE A 754 -19.29 -10.78 9.99
N GLN A 755 -18.30 -11.26 10.74
CA GLN A 755 -17.06 -11.85 10.24
C GLN A 755 -16.29 -10.90 9.28
N GLY A 756 -16.29 -11.18 7.98
CA GLY A 756 -15.63 -10.38 6.93
C GLY A 756 -16.54 -9.47 6.13
N ASN A 757 -17.85 -9.48 6.38
CA ASN A 757 -18.82 -8.69 5.65
C ASN A 757 -18.76 -7.21 6.05
N LEU A 758 -19.15 -6.31 5.12
CA LEU A 758 -19.08 -4.85 5.28
C LEU A 758 -17.78 -4.43 5.98
N PHE A 759 -16.66 -4.71 5.32
CA PHE A 759 -15.34 -4.57 5.93
C PHE A 759 -15.10 -3.12 6.40
N PRO A 760 -14.57 -2.92 7.63
CA PRO A 760 -14.41 -1.59 8.19
C PRO A 760 -13.54 -0.67 7.34
N GLY A 761 -13.98 0.57 7.14
CA GLY A 761 -13.43 1.54 6.19
C GLY A 761 -14.11 1.47 4.81
N TRP A 762 -14.51 0.29 4.32
CA TRP A 762 -15.26 0.19 3.06
C TRP A 762 -16.72 0.62 3.19
N ASN A 763 -17.28 0.59 4.41
CA ASN A 763 -18.61 1.16 4.71
C ASN A 763 -18.73 2.64 4.31
N ASP A 764 -17.62 3.38 4.30
CA ASP A 764 -17.56 4.79 3.89
C ASP A 764 -17.92 4.95 2.41
N VAL A 765 -17.62 3.98 1.54
CA VAL A 765 -18.04 3.99 0.11
C VAL A 765 -19.56 4.04 0.00
N TYR A 766 -20.25 3.32 0.88
CA TYR A 766 -21.71 3.27 0.94
C TYR A 766 -22.30 4.28 1.92
N ARG A 767 -21.52 5.23 2.46
CA ARG A 767 -21.91 6.21 3.50
C ARG A 767 -22.71 5.59 4.64
N LEU A 768 -22.33 4.38 5.04
CA LEU A 768 -22.89 3.72 6.22
C LEU A 768 -21.99 4.01 7.40
N GLU A 769 -22.55 4.52 8.48
CA GLU A 769 -21.75 4.71 9.69
C GLU A 769 -21.47 3.36 10.34
N GLY A 770 -20.18 3.10 10.61
CA GLY A 770 -19.68 1.92 11.28
C GLY A 770 -19.12 2.23 12.67
N LEU A 771 -18.63 1.18 13.32
CA LEU A 771 -18.02 1.28 14.65
C LEU A 771 -16.51 1.48 14.62
N ASN A 772 -15.89 1.38 13.46
CA ASN A 772 -14.44 1.32 13.34
C ASN A 772 -14.00 1.44 11.88
N GLY A 773 -12.73 1.75 11.68
CA GLY A 773 -12.06 1.82 10.38
C GLY A 773 -10.54 1.87 10.56
N PRO A 774 -9.75 1.87 9.48
CA PRO A 774 -8.28 1.87 9.52
C PRO A 774 -7.69 3.23 9.94
N ASP A 775 -8.17 3.79 11.04
CA ASP A 775 -7.80 5.10 11.56
C ASP A 775 -6.42 5.05 12.23
N ALA A 776 -5.47 5.90 11.79
CA ALA A 776 -4.13 5.93 12.37
C ALA A 776 -4.08 6.58 13.76
N LEU A 777 -4.96 7.57 13.98
CA LEU A 777 -5.18 8.26 15.25
C LEU A 777 -6.55 7.85 15.80
N ILE A 778 -6.53 7.13 16.93
CA ILE A 778 -7.72 6.57 17.56
C ILE A 778 -8.08 7.40 18.79
N ASN A 779 -9.37 7.69 18.97
CA ASN A 779 -9.86 8.36 20.17
C ASN A 779 -9.61 7.48 21.42
N PRO A 780 -8.88 7.97 22.44
CA PRO A 780 -8.50 7.15 23.58
C PRO A 780 -9.70 6.69 24.42
N HIS A 781 -10.71 7.55 24.61
CA HIS A 781 -11.91 7.19 25.36
C HIS A 781 -12.78 6.18 24.61
N TYR A 782 -12.89 6.32 23.28
CA TYR A 782 -13.58 5.31 22.48
C TYR A 782 -12.84 3.96 22.57
N ARG A 783 -11.51 3.97 22.46
CA ARG A 783 -10.69 2.76 22.60
C ARG A 783 -10.85 2.09 23.97
N GLU A 784 -10.85 2.87 25.06
CA GLU A 784 -11.08 2.42 26.44
C GLU A 784 -12.47 1.82 26.62
N LEU A 785 -13.51 2.44 26.04
CA LEU A 785 -14.88 1.93 26.06
C LEU A 785 -15.00 0.58 25.36
N ILE A 786 -14.47 0.48 24.14
CA ILE A 786 -14.50 -0.76 23.35
C ILE A 786 -13.76 -1.89 24.09
N GLU A 787 -12.64 -1.58 24.74
CA GLU A 787 -11.90 -2.54 25.57
C GLU A 787 -12.70 -2.97 26.80
N ALA A 788 -13.38 -2.04 27.47
CA ALA A 788 -14.24 -2.33 28.62
C ALA A 788 -15.46 -3.18 28.27
N CYS A 789 -15.98 -3.06 27.04
CA CYS A 789 -17.08 -3.87 26.49
C CYS A 789 -16.63 -5.24 25.99
N ALA A 790 -15.33 -5.58 26.09
CA ALA A 790 -14.76 -6.86 25.68
C ALA A 790 -14.91 -7.19 24.19
N PHE A 791 -14.97 -6.19 23.30
CA PHE A 791 -14.92 -6.42 21.86
C PHE A 791 -13.57 -7.00 21.43
N VAL A 792 -13.61 -7.99 20.53
CA VAL A 792 -12.41 -8.55 19.90
C VAL A 792 -11.86 -7.55 18.88
N ARG A 793 -10.57 -7.22 19.01
CA ARG A 793 -9.86 -6.30 18.12
C ARG A 793 -8.76 -7.01 17.34
N ILE A 794 -8.76 -6.84 16.02
CA ILE A 794 -7.69 -7.26 15.11
C ILE A 794 -6.99 -5.99 14.62
N TRP A 795 -5.65 -5.99 14.58
CA TRP A 795 -4.83 -4.84 14.18
C TRP A 795 -5.12 -3.54 14.96
N ASP A 796 -5.64 -3.67 16.19
CA ASP A 796 -6.11 -2.61 17.11
C ASP A 796 -7.37 -1.83 16.66
N TRP A 797 -7.65 -1.71 15.37
CA TRP A 797 -8.79 -0.96 14.86
C TRP A 797 -9.94 -1.81 14.31
N ARG A 798 -9.73 -3.08 13.89
CA ARG A 798 -10.81 -3.92 13.37
C ARG A 798 -11.58 -4.58 14.50
N LEU A 799 -12.83 -4.18 14.74
CA LEU A 799 -13.76 -4.94 15.58
C LEU A 799 -14.25 -6.15 14.78
N TYR A 800 -14.01 -7.34 15.31
CA TYR A 800 -14.36 -8.59 14.64
C TYR A 800 -15.47 -9.31 15.41
N GLN A 801 -16.56 -9.67 14.71
CA GLN A 801 -17.73 -10.27 15.32
C GLN A 801 -18.09 -11.59 14.66
N GLU A 802 -18.00 -12.67 15.42
CA GLU A 802 -18.51 -14.00 15.02
C GLU A 802 -19.94 -14.21 15.53
N PHE A 803 -20.71 -15.07 14.89
CA PHE A 803 -22.09 -15.36 15.32
C PHE A 803 -22.16 -15.94 16.73
N ALA A 804 -21.25 -16.87 17.06
CA ALA A 804 -21.26 -17.59 18.34
C ALA A 804 -21.07 -16.67 19.55
N THR A 805 -20.41 -15.52 19.36
CA THR A 805 -20.08 -14.56 20.43
C THR A 805 -20.98 -13.33 20.42
N PHE A 806 -22.00 -13.28 19.55
CA PHE A 806 -22.85 -12.09 19.38
C PHE A 806 -23.79 -11.84 20.56
N ALA A 807 -24.49 -12.86 21.05
CA ALA A 807 -25.51 -12.72 22.09
C ALA A 807 -25.06 -11.93 23.34
N PRO A 808 -23.90 -12.21 23.97
CA PRO A 808 -23.44 -11.43 25.12
C PRO A 808 -23.00 -9.99 24.76
N LEU A 809 -22.67 -9.73 23.49
CA LEU A 809 -22.23 -8.42 23.03
C LEU A 809 -23.38 -7.53 22.51
N ARG A 810 -24.56 -8.11 22.26
CA ARG A 810 -25.73 -7.38 21.74
C ARG A 810 -26.07 -6.11 22.53
N PRO A 811 -26.12 -6.10 23.87
CA PRO A 811 -26.42 -4.86 24.62
C PRO A 811 -25.43 -3.73 24.34
N PHE A 812 -24.16 -4.06 24.06
CA PHE A 812 -23.14 -3.07 23.71
C PHE A 812 -23.32 -2.56 22.29
N TYR A 813 -23.66 -3.42 21.33
CA TYR A 813 -24.02 -2.97 19.98
C TYR A 813 -25.24 -2.05 19.98
N ASP A 814 -26.28 -2.42 20.73
CA ASP A 814 -27.49 -1.61 20.88
C ASP A 814 -27.14 -0.23 21.46
N PHE A 815 -26.33 -0.19 22.53
CA PHE A 815 -25.79 1.04 23.12
C PHE A 815 -25.00 1.91 22.12
N LEU A 816 -24.21 1.28 21.24
CA LEU A 816 -23.44 1.95 20.21
C LEU A 816 -24.28 2.36 18.97
N ASN A 817 -25.62 2.31 19.07
CA ASN A 817 -26.55 2.64 17.99
C ASN A 817 -26.35 1.77 16.73
N VAL A 818 -25.85 0.54 16.89
CA VAL A 818 -25.84 -0.44 15.81
C VAL A 818 -27.23 -1.05 15.69
N ARG A 819 -27.94 -0.62 14.66
CA ARG A 819 -29.29 -1.10 14.38
C ARG A 819 -29.29 -2.14 13.28
N HIS A 820 -28.38 -2.03 12.31
CA HIS A 820 -28.36 -2.90 11.14
C HIS A 820 -27.15 -3.85 11.18
N TYR A 821 -27.39 -5.09 10.80
CA TYR A 821 -26.38 -6.13 10.73
C TYR A 821 -26.40 -6.75 9.35
N LEU A 822 -25.22 -6.92 8.76
CA LEU A 822 -25.07 -7.54 7.44
C LEU A 822 -24.38 -8.89 7.59
N ASP A 823 -24.89 -9.85 6.83
CA ASP A 823 -24.37 -11.20 6.76
C ASP A 823 -24.36 -11.71 5.32
N TYR A 824 -23.48 -12.67 5.03
CA TYR A 824 -23.38 -13.34 3.74
C TYR A 824 -23.44 -14.85 3.92
N LYS A 825 -24.61 -15.43 3.66
CA LYS A 825 -24.84 -16.89 3.60
C LYS A 825 -24.53 -17.66 4.91
N SER A 826 -24.66 -17.04 6.08
CA SER A 826 -24.46 -17.74 7.36
C SER A 826 -25.76 -18.36 7.90
N ASN A 827 -25.79 -18.73 9.19
CA ASN A 827 -26.93 -19.38 9.82
C ASN A 827 -28.09 -18.40 10.10
N GLN A 828 -28.93 -18.20 9.08
CA GLN A 828 -30.10 -17.29 9.12
C GLN A 828 -31.08 -17.60 10.27
N GLY A 829 -31.21 -18.87 10.67
CA GLY A 829 -32.11 -19.27 11.76
C GLY A 829 -31.66 -18.76 13.13
N LEU A 830 -30.35 -18.78 13.41
CA LEU A 830 -29.79 -18.25 14.66
C LEU A 830 -29.85 -16.72 14.72
N LEU A 831 -29.63 -16.06 13.57
CA LEU A 831 -29.74 -14.60 13.46
C LEU A 831 -31.20 -14.15 13.57
N GLY A 832 -32.13 -14.80 12.88
CA GLY A 832 -33.56 -14.52 12.93
C GLY A 832 -34.20 -14.74 14.30
N ALA A 833 -33.57 -15.53 15.18
CA ALA A 833 -34.00 -15.69 16.57
C ALA A 833 -33.64 -14.48 17.46
N GLN A 834 -32.67 -13.65 17.05
CA GLN A 834 -32.17 -12.51 17.83
C GLN A 834 -32.46 -11.17 17.16
N LEU A 835 -32.52 -11.12 15.83
CA LEU A 835 -32.66 -9.93 15.02
C LEU A 835 -33.81 -10.10 14.02
N SER A 836 -34.45 -9.00 13.64
CA SER A 836 -35.54 -8.98 12.67
C SER A 836 -35.00 -8.89 11.24
N PRO A 837 -35.44 -9.74 10.30
CA PRO A 837 -35.00 -9.65 8.92
C PRO A 837 -35.57 -8.39 8.24
N VAL A 838 -34.74 -7.69 7.46
CA VAL A 838 -35.13 -6.52 6.63
C VAL A 838 -35.20 -6.93 5.16
N LEU A 839 -34.13 -7.52 4.63
CA LEU A 839 -34.05 -8.02 3.27
C LEU A 839 -33.06 -9.19 3.22
N MET A 840 -33.38 -10.22 2.45
CA MET A 840 -32.47 -11.33 2.13
C MET A 840 -32.22 -11.29 0.62
N ALA A 841 -31.04 -10.81 0.20
CA ALA A 841 -30.73 -10.59 -1.21
C ALA A 841 -29.28 -11.01 -1.54
N ASP A 842 -28.48 -10.10 -2.06
CA ASP A 842 -27.03 -10.27 -2.24
C ASP A 842 -26.29 -10.35 -0.90
N LEU A 843 -26.75 -9.57 0.09
CA LEU A 843 -26.47 -9.74 1.52
C LEU A 843 -27.78 -9.90 2.30
N ASP A 844 -27.69 -10.59 3.42
CA ASP A 844 -28.75 -10.66 4.40
C ASP A 844 -28.65 -9.45 5.32
N VAL A 845 -29.73 -8.68 5.41
CA VAL A 845 -29.83 -7.49 6.25
C VAL A 845 -30.79 -7.79 7.39
N TYR A 846 -30.27 -7.65 8.61
CA TYR A 846 -31.03 -7.78 9.84
C TYR A 846 -31.08 -6.46 10.60
N ARG A 847 -32.05 -6.35 11.50
CA ARG A 847 -32.29 -5.20 12.35
C ARG A 847 -32.43 -5.58 13.81
N SER A 848 -31.78 -4.84 14.70
CA SER A 848 -32.08 -4.86 16.14
C SER A 848 -33.20 -3.86 16.44
N GLU A 849 -34.30 -4.35 17.02
CA GLU A 849 -35.39 -3.49 17.52
C GLU A 849 -35.09 -2.88 18.90
N THR A 850 -33.97 -3.27 19.52
CA THR A 850 -33.53 -2.80 20.84
C THR A 850 -32.38 -1.80 20.77
N ALA A 851 -31.92 -1.47 19.56
CA ALA A 851 -30.84 -0.50 19.35
C ALA A 851 -31.22 0.86 19.92
N TRP A 852 -30.28 1.51 20.60
CA TRP A 852 -30.50 2.84 21.14
C TRP A 852 -30.56 3.87 20.00
N PRO A 853 -31.35 4.94 20.15
CA PRO A 853 -31.36 6.03 19.18
C PRO A 853 -29.98 6.67 19.04
N ARG A 854 -29.64 7.18 17.85
CA ARG A 854 -28.38 7.90 17.62
C ARG A 854 -28.21 9.05 18.60
N ALA A 855 -29.29 9.77 18.84
CA ALA A 855 -29.36 10.81 19.85
C ALA A 855 -30.68 10.73 20.61
N PHE A 856 -30.65 11.04 21.91
CA PHE A 856 -31.82 10.99 22.78
C PHE A 856 -31.67 11.95 23.96
N PHE A 857 -32.79 12.34 24.56
CA PHE A 857 -32.85 13.06 25.83
C PHE A 857 -33.11 12.09 26.97
N THR A 858 -32.52 12.37 28.13
CA THR A 858 -32.84 11.71 29.41
C THR A 858 -32.86 12.71 30.55
N ASP A 859 -33.80 12.57 31.47
CA ASP A 859 -33.93 13.39 32.68
C ASP A 859 -33.08 12.87 33.86
N ARG A 860 -32.26 11.84 33.61
CA ARG A 860 -31.34 11.21 34.58
C ARG A 860 -29.92 11.12 34.04
N LEU A 861 -28.96 11.25 34.95
CA LEU A 861 -27.53 11.16 34.69
C LEU A 861 -26.85 10.25 35.72
N ALA A 862 -26.64 8.99 35.37
CA ALA A 862 -25.97 8.02 36.24
C ALA A 862 -24.47 8.32 36.39
N THR A 863 -23.84 7.60 37.32
CA THR A 863 -22.42 7.75 37.61
C THR A 863 -21.70 6.42 37.67
N TYR A 864 -20.42 6.42 37.31
CA TYR A 864 -19.53 5.26 37.39
C TYR A 864 -18.11 5.70 37.76
N GLU A 865 -17.31 4.81 38.35
CA GLU A 865 -15.91 5.07 38.68
C GLU A 865 -14.98 4.67 37.53
N THR A 866 -15.20 3.48 36.96
CA THR A 866 -14.33 2.89 35.93
C THR A 866 -15.08 2.52 34.65
N PRO A 867 -14.40 2.44 33.49
CA PRO A 867 -15.03 2.04 32.23
C PRO A 867 -15.67 0.64 32.30
N LYS A 868 -15.06 -0.29 33.05
CA LYS A 868 -15.61 -1.64 33.26
C LYS A 868 -16.90 -1.63 34.08
N GLU A 869 -17.00 -0.74 35.07
CA GLU A 869 -18.24 -0.57 35.82
C GLU A 869 -19.35 -0.01 34.92
N PHE A 870 -19.04 0.97 34.07
CA PHE A 870 -19.98 1.48 33.08
C PHE A 870 -20.45 0.38 32.10
N ALA A 871 -19.53 -0.43 31.59
CA ALA A 871 -19.88 -1.58 30.75
C ALA A 871 -20.80 -2.58 31.50
N LYS A 872 -20.56 -2.82 32.80
CA LYS A 872 -21.45 -3.64 33.63
C LYS A 872 -22.84 -3.01 33.78
N GLN A 873 -22.94 -1.69 33.92
CA GLN A 873 -24.24 -0.99 33.97
C GLN A 873 -25.04 -1.17 32.67
N ILE A 874 -24.37 -1.18 31.51
CA ILE A 874 -25.02 -1.48 30.22
C ILE A 874 -25.47 -2.95 30.18
N ALA A 875 -24.58 -3.89 30.50
CA ALA A 875 -24.85 -5.33 30.39
C ALA A 875 -25.94 -5.84 31.35
N THR A 876 -26.10 -5.21 32.51
CA THR A 876 -27.09 -5.59 33.55
C THR A 876 -28.33 -4.70 33.59
N GLY A 877 -28.39 -3.69 32.72
CA GLY A 877 -29.50 -2.74 32.66
C GLY A 877 -30.79 -3.34 32.08
N ASP A 878 -31.85 -2.54 32.07
CA ASP A 878 -33.17 -2.89 31.51
C ASP A 878 -33.27 -2.66 29.98
N GLY A 879 -32.12 -2.47 29.31
CA GLY A 879 -32.02 -2.23 27.87
C GLY A 879 -32.41 -0.83 27.38
N ARG A 880 -33.08 0.02 28.19
CA ARG A 880 -33.48 1.36 27.74
C ARG A 880 -32.29 2.33 27.75
N PRO A 881 -32.26 3.36 26.86
CA PRO A 881 -31.17 4.33 26.84
C PRO A 881 -30.98 5.09 28.16
N PHE A 882 -29.74 5.46 28.47
CA PHE A 882 -29.42 6.33 29.61
C PHE A 882 -28.11 7.11 29.38
N ALA A 883 -27.94 8.18 30.15
CA ALA A 883 -26.71 8.95 30.23
C ALA A 883 -25.96 8.63 31.53
N ALA A 884 -24.64 8.53 31.46
CA ALA A 884 -23.78 8.41 32.62
C ALA A 884 -22.50 9.25 32.48
N MET A 885 -21.96 9.70 33.60
CA MET A 885 -20.68 10.42 33.67
C MET A 885 -19.74 9.78 34.69
N GLN A 886 -18.44 9.85 34.40
CA GLN A 886 -17.44 9.36 35.34
C GLN A 886 -17.42 10.24 36.59
N ALA A 887 -17.38 9.64 37.78
CA ALA A 887 -17.45 10.36 39.05
C ALA A 887 -16.33 11.40 39.21
N SER A 888 -15.16 11.13 38.64
CA SER A 888 -13.98 11.99 38.64
C SER A 888 -14.00 13.11 37.60
N ASP A 889 -14.99 13.17 36.70
CA ASP A 889 -15.04 14.20 35.66
C ASP A 889 -15.42 15.56 36.27
N PRO A 890 -14.59 16.61 36.12
CA PRO A 890 -14.84 17.91 36.74
C PRO A 890 -16.09 18.62 36.18
N ALA A 891 -16.57 18.22 35.01
CA ALA A 891 -17.76 18.80 34.38
C ALA A 891 -19.07 18.08 34.80
N ARG A 892 -19.01 17.21 35.82
CA ARG A 892 -20.17 16.49 36.35
C ARG A 892 -21.29 17.46 36.76
N ARG A 893 -22.52 16.98 36.58
CA ARG A 893 -23.78 17.70 36.88
C ARG A 893 -24.49 17.06 38.08
N PRO A 894 -24.16 17.44 39.32
CA PRO A 894 -24.78 16.88 40.53
C PRO A 894 -26.24 17.34 40.70
N ASP A 895 -26.66 18.36 39.94
CA ASP A 895 -28.03 18.87 39.88
C ASP A 895 -29.02 17.89 39.23
N LEU A 896 -28.54 16.90 38.46
CA LEU A 896 -29.40 15.91 37.81
C LEU A 896 -29.52 14.63 38.65
N PRO A 897 -30.72 14.02 38.76
CA PRO A 897 -30.88 12.80 39.54
C PRO A 897 -30.18 11.60 38.90
N THR A 898 -29.60 10.73 39.74
CA THR A 898 -28.75 9.61 39.30
C THR A 898 -29.49 8.27 39.16
N THR A 899 -30.65 8.12 39.81
CA THR A 899 -31.42 6.86 39.81
C THR A 899 -32.09 6.62 38.45
N LEU A 900 -31.75 5.52 37.78
CA LEU A 900 -32.16 5.22 36.41
C LEU A 900 -33.56 4.60 36.25
N ALA A 901 -34.13 3.96 37.27
CA ALA A 901 -35.40 3.25 37.15
C ALA A 901 -36.58 4.14 36.65
N PRO A 902 -36.82 5.34 37.23
CA PRO A 902 -37.91 6.23 36.83
C PRO A 902 -37.53 7.21 35.71
N ARG A 903 -36.51 6.91 34.89
CA ARG A 903 -36.04 7.82 33.84
C ARG A 903 -37.04 7.94 32.69
N THR A 904 -37.11 9.14 32.11
CA THR A 904 -37.79 9.41 30.85
C THR A 904 -36.77 9.51 29.73
N VAL A 905 -37.03 8.85 28.61
CA VAL A 905 -36.17 8.89 27.42
C VAL A 905 -37.01 9.31 26.22
N THR A 906 -36.50 10.25 25.44
CA THR A 906 -37.11 10.66 24.16
C THR A 906 -36.06 10.61 23.06
N SER A 907 -36.38 9.99 21.93
CA SER A 907 -35.48 9.93 20.76
C SER A 907 -35.45 11.27 20.01
N ALA A 908 -34.30 11.62 19.44
CA ALA A 908 -34.19 12.76 18.54
C ALA A 908 -34.85 12.50 17.18
N ARG A 909 -35.17 13.58 16.47
CA ARG A 909 -35.80 13.56 15.14
C ARG A 909 -35.26 14.68 14.25
N ASN A 910 -35.67 14.68 12.98
CA ASN A 910 -35.32 15.71 11.98
C ASN A 910 -33.81 15.89 11.82
N TYR A 911 -33.09 14.78 11.68
CA TYR A 911 -31.65 14.80 11.50
C TYR A 911 -31.23 15.52 10.22
N ARG A 912 -30.21 16.38 10.33
CA ARG A 912 -29.47 16.94 9.20
C ARG A 912 -27.98 16.64 9.38
N LEU A 913 -27.44 15.86 8.46
CA LEU A 913 -26.06 15.39 8.50
C LEU A 913 -25.31 15.91 7.27
N THR A 914 -24.22 16.64 7.48
CA THR A 914 -23.25 17.04 6.43
C THR A 914 -21.87 16.44 6.74
N ALA A 915 -20.82 16.74 5.99
CA ALA A 915 -19.47 16.29 6.31
C ALA A 915 -19.06 16.62 7.76
N ASN A 916 -19.23 17.88 8.20
CA ASN A 916 -18.78 18.32 9.52
C ASN A 916 -19.90 18.61 10.52
N THR A 917 -21.17 18.58 10.11
CA THR A 917 -22.30 19.01 10.96
C THR A 917 -23.29 17.89 11.22
N THR A 918 -23.69 17.74 12.49
CA THR A 918 -24.80 16.88 12.92
C THR A 918 -25.79 17.73 13.69
N ALA A 919 -27.00 17.90 13.14
CA ALA A 919 -28.10 18.63 13.76
C ALA A 919 -29.34 17.76 13.92
N PHE A 920 -30.13 18.00 14.97
CA PHE A 920 -31.37 17.28 15.26
C PHE A 920 -32.24 18.05 16.26
N ASP A 921 -33.52 17.66 16.33
CA ASP A 921 -34.47 18.17 17.32
C ASP A 921 -34.71 17.14 18.41
N ILE A 922 -34.92 17.62 19.64
CA ILE A 922 -35.23 16.77 20.80
C ILE A 922 -36.37 17.39 21.61
N ASP A 923 -37.28 16.56 22.13
CA ASP A 923 -38.26 17.01 23.12
C ASP A 923 -37.79 16.63 24.51
N ALA A 924 -37.70 17.63 25.39
CA ALA A 924 -37.38 17.47 26.79
C ALA A 924 -38.64 17.68 27.64
N ASN A 925 -38.89 16.78 28.59
CA ASN A 925 -40.00 16.92 29.55
C ASN A 925 -39.62 17.73 30.80
N GLY A 926 -38.36 18.17 30.89
CA GLY A 926 -37.80 18.89 32.03
C GLY A 926 -36.27 19.04 31.88
N PRO A 927 -35.58 19.48 32.94
CA PRO A 927 -34.12 19.53 32.95
C PRO A 927 -33.49 18.13 32.77
N GLY A 928 -32.44 18.03 31.96
CA GLY A 928 -31.79 16.76 31.67
C GLY A 928 -30.61 16.88 30.73
N VAL A 929 -30.30 15.80 30.01
CA VAL A 929 -29.18 15.73 29.07
C VAL A 929 -29.65 15.18 27.72
N ALA A 930 -29.33 15.89 26.65
CA ALA A 930 -29.35 15.37 25.29
C ALA A 930 -28.01 14.67 25.00
N VAL A 931 -28.04 13.39 24.69
CA VAL A 931 -26.89 12.54 24.35
C VAL A 931 -26.82 12.36 22.84
N LEU A 932 -25.63 12.50 22.28
CA LEU A 932 -25.32 12.16 20.88
C LEU A 932 -24.21 11.11 20.89
N THR A 933 -24.49 9.93 20.32
CA THR A 933 -23.55 8.80 20.22
C THR A 933 -22.45 9.02 19.17
N GLU A 934 -21.89 10.22 19.07
CA GLU A 934 -20.68 10.51 18.29
C GLU A 934 -19.49 10.73 19.22
N ALA A 935 -18.30 10.34 18.77
CA ALA A 935 -17.08 10.38 19.57
C ALA A 935 -16.79 11.78 20.14
N TRP A 936 -16.55 11.83 21.44
CA TRP A 936 -16.22 13.05 22.16
C TRP A 936 -14.77 13.46 21.88
N LEU A 937 -14.58 14.72 21.48
CA LEU A 937 -13.27 15.36 21.39
C LEU A 937 -13.27 16.61 22.26
N ALA A 938 -12.18 16.89 22.96
CA ALA A 938 -12.10 18.04 23.85
C ALA A 938 -12.00 19.36 23.07
N ARG A 939 -13.07 20.17 23.10
CA ARG A 939 -13.13 21.55 22.56
C ARG A 939 -13.00 21.68 21.03
N ASP A 940 -13.20 20.60 20.28
CA ASP A 940 -13.18 20.60 18.81
C ASP A 940 -14.56 20.74 18.16
N PHE A 941 -15.63 20.71 18.94
CA PHE A 941 -16.99 20.97 18.44
C PHE A 941 -17.47 22.35 18.86
N ARG A 942 -18.13 23.04 17.92
CA ARG A 942 -19.00 24.18 18.22
C ARG A 942 -20.40 23.63 18.34
N VAL A 943 -21.04 23.88 19.48
CA VAL A 943 -22.36 23.34 19.78
C VAL A 943 -23.31 24.49 20.05
N THR A 944 -24.50 24.43 19.44
CA THR A 944 -25.59 25.35 19.72
C THR A 944 -26.83 24.62 20.22
N LEU A 945 -27.55 25.26 21.13
CA LEU A 945 -28.85 24.87 21.65
C LEU A 945 -29.79 26.04 21.36
N ASP A 946 -30.80 25.82 20.52
CA ASP A 946 -31.74 26.86 20.06
C ASP A 946 -31.05 28.11 19.47
N GLY A 947 -29.91 27.89 18.79
CA GLY A 947 -29.09 28.95 18.20
C GLY A 947 -28.10 29.61 19.18
N GLU A 948 -28.21 29.35 20.49
CA GLU A 948 -27.27 29.85 21.48
C GLU A 948 -26.09 28.91 21.68
N ARG A 949 -24.88 29.46 21.81
CA ARG A 949 -23.67 28.64 21.96
C ARG A 949 -23.57 28.06 23.37
N VAL A 950 -23.43 26.75 23.45
CA VAL A 950 -23.32 26.02 24.72
C VAL A 950 -22.06 25.14 24.79
N SER A 951 -21.66 24.76 26.00
CA SER A 951 -20.65 23.73 26.21
C SER A 951 -21.27 22.33 26.12
N TYR A 952 -20.49 21.36 25.65
CA TYR A 952 -20.86 19.94 25.68
C TYR A 952 -19.97 19.17 26.65
N LEU A 953 -20.52 18.09 27.17
CA LEU A 953 -19.97 17.22 28.20
C LEU A 953 -19.54 15.88 27.58
N ARG A 954 -18.59 15.21 28.24
CA ARG A 954 -18.29 13.81 27.94
C ARG A 954 -19.28 12.94 28.72
N VAL A 955 -20.12 12.21 28.01
CA VAL A 955 -21.12 11.30 28.57
C VAL A 955 -20.93 9.91 28.00
N ASN A 956 -21.42 8.90 28.70
CA ASN A 956 -21.32 7.49 28.29
C ASN A 956 -19.89 7.10 27.89
N HIS A 957 -18.94 7.59 28.70
CA HIS A 957 -17.49 7.44 28.58
C HIS A 957 -16.82 8.07 27.34
N ALA A 958 -17.39 7.93 26.15
CA ALA A 958 -16.78 8.33 24.88
C ALA A 958 -17.65 9.26 24.01
N PHE A 959 -18.84 9.68 24.48
CA PHE A 959 -19.83 10.38 23.66
C PHE A 959 -20.13 11.80 24.15
N LYS A 960 -20.88 12.56 23.33
CA LYS A 960 -21.18 13.97 23.56
C LYS A 960 -22.53 14.12 24.27
N GLY A 961 -22.60 15.03 25.24
CA GLY A 961 -23.83 15.39 25.93
C GLY A 961 -24.01 16.90 26.01
N VAL A 962 -25.25 17.39 25.96
CA VAL A 962 -25.60 18.80 26.20
C VAL A 962 -26.66 18.85 27.28
N ALA A 963 -26.44 19.69 28.29
CA ALA A 963 -27.44 19.89 29.32
C ALA A 963 -28.60 20.72 28.77
N ILE A 964 -29.82 20.23 28.96
CA ILE A 964 -31.05 20.91 28.59
C ILE A 964 -31.66 21.50 29.86
N PRO A 965 -31.82 22.83 29.97
CA PRO A 965 -32.21 23.47 31.22
C PRO A 965 -33.73 23.44 31.47
N THR A 966 -34.55 23.33 30.42
CA THR A 966 -35.99 23.53 30.49
C THR A 966 -36.75 22.45 29.72
N ALA A 967 -38.03 22.24 30.04
CA ALA A 967 -38.91 21.46 29.20
C ALA A 967 -39.23 22.19 27.89
N GLY A 968 -39.45 21.45 26.81
CA GLY A 968 -39.78 22.00 25.50
C GLY A 968 -39.09 21.25 24.36
N ARG A 969 -39.35 21.72 23.13
CA ARG A 969 -38.64 21.27 21.93
C ARG A 969 -37.39 22.10 21.76
N HIS A 970 -36.25 21.44 21.61
CA HIS A 970 -34.94 22.05 21.48
C HIS A 970 -34.26 21.62 20.19
N HIS A 971 -33.61 22.55 19.53
CA HIS A 971 -32.77 22.30 18.35
C HIS A 971 -31.30 22.24 18.77
N LEU A 972 -30.61 21.15 18.45
CA LEU A 972 -29.18 20.99 18.70
C LEU A 972 -28.40 20.90 17.39
N GLU A 973 -27.30 21.62 17.31
CA GLU A 973 -26.35 21.54 16.20
C GLU A 973 -24.92 21.37 16.73
N PHE A 974 -24.25 20.32 16.25
CA PHE A 974 -22.83 20.05 16.52
C PHE A 974 -22.04 20.22 15.22
N THR A 975 -21.16 21.21 15.18
CA THR A 975 -20.23 21.43 14.05
C THR A 975 -18.82 21.08 14.46
N TYR A 976 -18.19 20.11 13.79
CA TYR A 976 -16.77 19.84 13.96
C TYR A 976 -15.94 21.00 13.43
N ARG A 977 -15.10 21.58 14.28
CA ARG A 977 -14.17 22.64 13.92
C ARG A 977 -12.92 22.54 14.79
N PRO A 978 -11.79 22.04 14.27
CA PRO A 978 -10.60 21.82 15.07
C PRO A 978 -10.24 23.08 15.85
N ARG A 979 -9.96 22.94 17.15
CA ARG A 979 -9.77 24.07 18.08
C ARG A 979 -8.75 25.09 17.57
N ARG A 980 -7.66 24.61 16.99
CA ARG A 980 -6.57 25.44 16.45
C ARG A 980 -6.73 25.81 14.98
N PHE A 981 -7.84 25.47 14.34
CA PHE A 981 -8.02 25.67 12.90
C PHE A 981 -8.00 27.14 12.51
N SER A 982 -8.57 28.03 13.32
CA SER A 982 -8.55 29.48 13.02
C SER A 982 -7.13 30.07 13.08
N LEU A 983 -6.30 29.59 14.02
CA LEU A 983 -4.87 29.92 14.05
C LEU A 983 -4.17 29.37 12.81
N ALA A 984 -4.45 28.12 12.45
CA ALA A 984 -3.86 27.46 11.28
C ALA A 984 -4.21 28.20 9.97
N LEU A 985 -5.46 28.66 9.82
CA LEU A 985 -5.90 29.50 8.69
C LEU A 985 -5.26 30.90 8.72
N SER A 986 -5.03 31.47 9.89
CA SER A 986 -4.33 32.77 10.01
C SER A 986 -2.87 32.65 9.56
N LEU A 987 -2.20 31.57 9.95
CA LEU A 987 -0.84 31.26 9.49
C LEU A 987 -0.80 30.96 8.00
N PHE A 988 -1.80 30.25 7.47
CA PHE A 988 -1.96 30.04 6.03
C PHE A 988 -2.08 31.37 5.28
N GLY A 989 -2.96 32.26 5.74
CA GLY A 989 -3.15 33.59 5.18
C GLY A 989 -1.86 34.43 5.23
N LEU A 990 -1.12 34.40 6.33
CA LEU A 990 0.21 35.00 6.42
C LEU A 990 1.15 34.41 5.37
N GLY A 991 1.19 33.08 5.22
CA GLY A 991 1.98 32.39 4.19
C GLY A 991 1.67 32.89 2.77
N LEU A 992 0.38 33.09 2.45
CA LEU A 992 -0.03 33.65 1.14
C LEU A 992 0.45 35.09 0.95
N VAL A 993 0.33 35.92 1.99
CA VAL A 993 0.84 37.31 1.96
C VAL A 993 2.35 37.33 1.76
N LEU A 994 3.09 36.51 2.51
CA LEU A 994 4.55 36.41 2.38
C LEU A 994 4.95 35.92 0.99
N LEU A 995 4.25 34.93 0.43
CA LEU A 995 4.48 34.44 -0.93
C LEU A 995 4.19 35.53 -1.97
N GLY A 996 3.07 36.24 -1.85
CA GLY A 996 2.70 37.36 -2.73
C GLY A 996 3.72 38.51 -2.69
N ALA A 997 4.12 38.92 -1.49
CA ALA A 997 5.14 39.97 -1.30
C ALA A 997 6.50 39.55 -1.87
N THR A 998 6.90 38.29 -1.65
CA THR A 998 8.17 37.74 -2.16
C THR A 998 8.17 37.69 -3.69
N THR A 999 7.10 37.17 -4.30
CA THR A 999 6.98 37.08 -5.76
C THR A 999 6.97 38.46 -6.42
N TRP A 1000 6.26 39.44 -5.83
CA TRP A 1000 6.27 40.83 -6.28
C TRP A 1000 7.67 41.47 -6.16
N GLY A 1001 8.32 41.31 -5.01
CA GLY A 1001 9.66 41.85 -4.74
C GLY A 1001 10.72 41.31 -5.72
N VAL A 1002 10.73 39.98 -5.94
CA VAL A 1002 11.63 39.34 -6.91
C VAL A 1002 11.38 39.86 -8.32
N ARG A 1003 10.12 39.94 -8.77
CA ARG A 1003 9.77 40.49 -10.10
C ARG A 1003 10.21 41.95 -10.27
N ARG A 1004 10.07 42.78 -9.23
CA ARG A 1004 10.49 44.18 -9.26
C ARG A 1004 12.00 44.33 -9.39
N LEU A 1005 12.76 43.51 -8.65
CA LEU A 1005 14.22 43.48 -8.72
C LEU A 1005 14.73 42.95 -10.07
N GLU A 1006 14.05 41.95 -10.64
CA GLU A 1006 14.35 41.46 -12.00
C GLU A 1006 14.17 42.57 -13.05
N LYS A 1007 13.05 43.31 -13.00
CA LYS A 1007 12.80 44.43 -13.92
C LYS A 1007 13.85 45.53 -13.79
N ARG A 1008 14.22 45.91 -12.56
CA ARG A 1008 15.24 46.94 -12.31
C ARG A 1008 16.61 46.54 -12.87
N ASN A 1009 16.99 45.27 -12.71
CA ASN A 1009 18.26 44.75 -13.25
C ASN A 1009 18.27 44.61 -14.78
N SER A 1010 17.11 44.39 -15.43
CA SER A 1010 17.01 44.38 -16.89
C SER A 1010 17.06 45.78 -17.53
N GLN A 1011 16.88 46.85 -16.75
CA GLN A 1011 16.87 48.25 -17.20
C GLN A 1011 18.20 48.99 -16.99
N LEU A 1012 19.20 48.37 -16.35
CA LEU A 1012 20.53 48.94 -16.22
C LEU A 1012 21.33 48.73 -17.51
N PRO A 1013 21.92 49.78 -18.12
CA PRO A 1013 22.76 49.62 -19.30
C PRO A 1013 23.95 48.71 -18.98
N VAL A 1014 24.22 47.75 -19.86
CA VAL A 1014 25.41 46.90 -19.78
C VAL A 1014 26.64 47.80 -19.96
N SER A 1015 27.41 48.01 -18.90
CA SER A 1015 28.69 48.74 -19.00
C SER A 1015 29.65 47.93 -19.91
N PRO A 1016 30.30 48.54 -20.92
CA PRO A 1016 31.12 47.82 -21.91
C PRO A 1016 32.41 47.16 -21.39
N ALA A 1017 32.67 47.16 -20.08
CA ALA A 1017 34.00 46.85 -19.54
C ALA A 1017 34.35 45.35 -19.36
N ASN A 1018 33.54 44.39 -19.82
CA ASN A 1018 33.82 42.95 -19.59
C ASN A 1018 33.69 42.06 -20.84
N VAL A 1019 34.01 42.58 -22.03
CA VAL A 1019 34.22 41.76 -23.24
C VAL A 1019 35.73 41.58 -23.48
N SER A 1020 36.42 40.94 -22.53
CA SER A 1020 37.71 40.27 -22.76
C SER A 1020 38.16 39.57 -21.47
N ARG A 1021 37.73 38.32 -21.24
CA ARG A 1021 38.46 37.28 -20.51
C ARG A 1021 37.70 35.95 -20.54
#